data_AF-V7B2K9-F1
#
_entry.id   AF-V7B2K9-F1
#
_cell.length_a   1.000
_cell.length_b   1.000
_cell.length_c   1.000
_cell.angle_alpha   90.00
_cell.angle_beta   90.00
_cell.angle_gamma   90.00
#
_symmetry.space_group_name_H-M   'P 1'
#
loop_
_entity.id
_entity.type
_entity.pdbx_description
1 polymer ?
#
loop_
_entity_poly.entity_id
_entity_poly.type
_entity_poly.pdbx_seq_one_letter_code
_entity_poly.pdbx_strand_id
1 'polypeptide(L)'
;MLQPRAFRPHVSLSSSNSAPSFSSSPNPNDSHPSPSPSHRLHGNGISSTSTAVSSSSSRSLKIPSSFAHNYRIAIALVPSALFLLDLGGTSVVATLVVGLMISYILDALSLKPAAFFAVWFSLIFAQLAFFLSASSSLLAAFNSSVAVAAIASFLCAHTTFLLGVWSSLQFKWLLLENPSIAVALERLLFACLPISASSLFAWAAIAAVGINNAAYYLAAFNCCFYWLFSVPRVSSFKTKHEARYHGGEAPRDSFILGPLESCVHTLNLLFVPLLFHIASHYSLLLSSAASFCDLILLFFLPFLFQLYASTRGALWWVTGNPNQLHSIRVVNGAVALVFVVVALEVRVVFHAFGRYIQVPPPLNYVLVTITMLGGSAAAGAYAMGLVSDALSSVAFTTSAIVVSAAGAVVVGFPLLFLPLPAVAGFYLARFFEKKSLVSYFAFVILGSLMATWFVLHNFWDLNIWMAGMSLKSFCKLIIANSVLAMTIPGLALLPSKLNFLSEAGLISHALLLCYIENRFFNYSSIYYYGFEDEVMYPSYMVVMTTLLGLALVRRLSVDNRIGGKAVWILTCLYFSKLAMLFISSKSVVWVSAVLLLAVSPPLLLYRERSKTTSRMKPWQGYAHACVVGLSVWFCRETIFEALQWWNGRSPSDGLILGFCILLTGLACVPIVAIHFSHVLSAKRCLVLVVATGLLFILMQPPLPVSLTYRSDLIKTARHSADDISIYGYTAGKPTWPSWLIIIAILLTLASVTSIIPIKYIVELRTFYSIAMGIALGIYIAAEYFLWAGVLHVLIVVTMVCASVFVVFTHLPSATSTKVLPWVFALLVALFPVTYLLEGQLRIKNILEESELGILGEEEKKLTTLLAIEGARISLLGLYAAIFMLIALEIKYKLASILREKVIDAGGGRQNHASQTASASFLPRMRFMQHRRATTAPSFTIKKMAADGAWMPAVGNVATVLCFAICLVLNVNLTGGSNRAIFFLAPILLLLNQDSDFVAGFGDKHRYFPVTVVISAYFVLTTIYCIWEDVWQGNSGWGLQIGGPDWIFVVKNLALLILTFPSHILFNRYVWSHTKQSDSPPWITLPLNLLPIACTDVLKIKILGILGVIYSLAQYLISRQQYISGLKYI
;
A
#
# COMPACT_ATOMS: atom_id res chain seq x y z
N MET A 1 -13.99 17.80 -26.32
CA MET A 1 -13.48 17.14 -27.52
C MET A 1 -14.26 15.87 -27.81
N LEU A 2 -15.34 16.00 -28.58
CA LEU A 2 -15.77 14.97 -29.53
C LEU A 2 -15.18 15.33 -30.90
N GLN A 3 -13.86 15.18 -30.98
CA GLN A 3 -13.10 15.26 -32.22
C GLN A 3 -12.28 13.97 -32.31
N PRO A 4 -12.54 13.07 -33.27
CA PRO A 4 -11.40 12.43 -33.93
C PRO A 4 -10.48 13.53 -34.45
N ARG A 5 -9.16 13.28 -34.53
CA ARG A 5 -8.26 14.22 -35.22
C ARG A 5 -8.76 14.37 -36.65
N ALA A 6 -9.10 15.59 -37.05
CA ALA A 6 -9.55 15.86 -38.40
C ALA A 6 -8.48 15.41 -39.39
N PHE A 7 -8.88 14.65 -40.41
CA PHE A 7 -8.10 14.55 -41.63
C PHE A 7 -7.90 15.96 -42.17
N ARG A 8 -6.68 16.27 -42.65
CA ARG A 8 -6.52 17.42 -43.54
C ARG A 8 -7.28 17.10 -44.83
N PRO A 9 -8.19 17.95 -45.33
CA PRO A 9 -8.63 17.83 -46.71
C PRO A 9 -7.40 17.98 -47.61
N HIS A 10 -7.23 17.08 -48.57
CA HIS A 10 -6.23 17.27 -49.62
C HIS A 10 -6.66 18.40 -50.55
N VAL A 11 -5.67 19.00 -51.22
CA VAL A 11 -5.86 20.13 -52.12
C VAL A 11 -6.84 19.78 -53.23
N SER A 12 -7.78 20.68 -53.50
CA SER A 12 -8.70 20.62 -54.63
C SER A 12 -7.94 20.71 -55.96
N LEU A 13 -7.92 19.62 -56.73
CA LEU A 13 -7.71 19.71 -58.18
C LEU A 13 -9.08 19.83 -58.85
N SER A 14 -9.39 21.03 -59.34
CA SER A 14 -10.51 21.26 -60.25
C SER A 14 -10.18 20.69 -61.63
N SER A 15 -11.03 19.81 -62.15
CA SER A 15 -10.93 19.31 -63.52
C SER A 15 -11.44 20.36 -64.51
N SER A 16 -10.57 20.91 -65.36
CA SER A 16 -10.96 21.79 -66.47
C SER A 16 -10.10 21.53 -67.71
N ASN A 17 -10.76 20.97 -68.73
CA ASN A 17 -10.48 20.84 -70.17
C ASN A 17 -9.11 21.19 -70.76
N SER A 18 -8.70 20.35 -71.70
CA SER A 18 -7.56 20.50 -72.61
C SER A 18 -7.74 21.57 -73.69
N ALA A 19 -6.74 22.44 -73.87
CA ALA A 19 -6.25 22.96 -75.18
C ALA A 19 -4.89 23.69 -74.98
N PRO A 20 -3.96 23.74 -75.97
CA PRO A 20 -2.57 24.14 -75.73
C PRO A 20 -2.12 25.48 -76.36
N SER A 21 -1.17 26.15 -75.70
CA SER A 21 -0.17 27.11 -76.24
C SER A 21 0.80 27.51 -75.10
N PHE A 22 2.06 27.94 -75.27
CA PHE A 22 2.90 28.17 -76.46
C PHE A 22 4.37 27.77 -76.16
N SER A 23 5.23 27.90 -77.18
CA SER A 23 6.72 28.00 -77.20
C SER A 23 7.33 28.96 -76.15
N SER A 24 8.64 28.94 -75.81
CA SER A 24 9.81 28.12 -76.24
C SER A 24 11.06 28.36 -75.36
N SER A 25 12.02 27.41 -75.42
CA SER A 25 13.49 27.56 -75.25
C SER A 25 14.10 28.01 -73.89
N PRO A 26 15.30 27.51 -73.50
CA PRO A 26 15.96 27.84 -72.23
C PRO A 26 17.23 28.72 -72.37
N ASN A 27 17.67 29.35 -71.26
CA ASN A 27 19.05 29.22 -70.76
C ASN A 27 19.25 29.82 -69.34
N PRO A 28 20.31 29.45 -68.60
CA PRO A 28 20.64 29.96 -67.26
C PRO A 28 21.78 31.00 -67.25
N ASN A 29 21.92 31.77 -66.17
CA ASN A 29 23.18 31.99 -65.41
C ASN A 29 23.07 33.05 -64.28
N ASP A 30 24.08 33.02 -63.37
CA ASP A 30 24.65 34.16 -62.59
C ASP A 30 23.76 34.96 -61.58
N SER A 31 24.28 35.54 -60.48
CA SER A 31 25.56 35.36 -59.75
C SER A 31 25.49 35.93 -58.30
N HIS A 32 26.47 35.59 -57.46
CA HIS A 32 26.86 36.33 -56.22
C HIS A 32 27.88 37.47 -56.59
N PRO A 33 28.35 38.41 -55.72
CA PRO A 33 28.35 38.40 -54.23
C PRO A 33 28.21 39.76 -53.45
N SER A 34 28.09 39.65 -52.10
CA SER A 34 28.73 40.49 -51.03
C SER A 34 28.42 42.04 -50.92
N PRO A 35 29.10 42.85 -50.06
CA PRO A 35 28.66 43.01 -48.65
C PRO A 35 28.74 44.43 -47.99
N SER A 36 28.28 44.51 -46.72
CA SER A 36 28.82 45.37 -45.62
C SER A 36 28.25 46.83 -45.44
N PRO A 37 28.65 47.65 -44.42
CA PRO A 37 27.74 47.94 -43.28
C PRO A 37 27.71 49.40 -42.72
N SER A 38 26.85 49.70 -41.71
CA SER A 38 27.19 50.41 -40.44
C SER A 38 26.00 50.94 -39.59
N HIS A 39 26.20 51.00 -38.26
CA HIS A 39 25.81 52.01 -37.22
C HIS A 39 24.70 53.07 -37.46
N ARG A 40 23.91 53.63 -36.49
CA ARG A 40 23.73 53.65 -34.99
C ARG A 40 22.37 54.39 -34.72
N LEU A 41 21.72 54.60 -33.56
CA LEU A 41 21.83 54.25 -32.11
C LEU A 41 20.44 54.43 -31.40
N HIS A 42 20.34 54.02 -30.11
CA HIS A 42 19.36 54.41 -29.04
C HIS A 42 17.83 54.41 -29.25
N GLY A 43 17.11 53.84 -28.26
CA GLY A 43 15.67 54.04 -28.02
C GLY A 43 15.06 52.95 -27.10
N ASN A 44 14.49 53.30 -25.94
CA ASN A 44 13.83 52.33 -25.04
C ASN A 44 12.38 52.06 -25.48
N GLY A 45 11.96 50.80 -25.58
CA GLY A 45 10.58 50.44 -25.93
C GLY A 45 10.23 48.96 -25.74
N ILE A 46 9.41 48.66 -24.72
CA ILE A 46 8.98 47.33 -24.27
C ILE A 46 8.22 46.53 -25.37
N SER A 47 8.77 45.39 -25.82
CA SER A 47 7.97 44.19 -26.21
C SER A 47 8.86 42.96 -26.50
N SER A 48 8.84 41.96 -25.62
CA SER A 48 9.68 40.76 -25.76
C SER A 48 9.01 39.64 -26.58
N THR A 49 9.20 39.66 -27.92
CA THR A 49 8.69 38.62 -28.82
C THR A 49 9.83 37.85 -29.49
N SER A 50 9.94 36.55 -29.19
CA SER A 50 10.58 35.49 -29.99
C SER A 50 11.96 35.75 -30.67
N THR A 51 13.05 35.46 -29.95
CA THR A 51 14.27 34.85 -30.53
C THR A 51 14.75 33.75 -29.56
N ALA A 52 14.71 32.47 -29.94
CA ALA A 52 15.78 31.81 -30.71
C ALA A 52 17.14 31.83 -29.98
N VAL A 53 17.33 30.90 -29.04
CA VAL A 53 18.64 30.62 -28.40
C VAL A 53 19.33 29.50 -29.18
N SER A 54 20.57 29.75 -29.60
CA SER A 54 21.42 28.83 -30.34
C SER A 54 21.75 27.55 -29.56
N SER A 55 21.63 26.40 -30.21
CA SER A 55 21.97 25.10 -29.63
C SER A 55 23.49 24.87 -29.56
N SER A 56 24.13 25.31 -28.47
CA SER A 56 25.51 24.95 -28.14
C SER A 56 25.59 23.44 -27.85
N SER A 57 26.31 22.68 -28.70
CA SER A 57 26.33 21.22 -28.70
C SER A 57 27.22 20.59 -27.61
N SER A 58 26.91 20.84 -26.34
CA SER A 58 27.51 20.09 -25.23
C SER A 58 27.10 18.62 -25.31
N ARG A 59 28.06 17.72 -25.55
CA ARG A 59 27.85 16.25 -25.51
C ARG A 59 27.59 15.79 -24.07
N SER A 60 26.37 15.99 -23.57
CA SER A 60 25.94 15.31 -22.35
C SER A 60 25.81 13.81 -22.64
N LEU A 61 26.50 12.99 -21.85
CA LEU A 61 26.22 11.55 -21.77
C LEU A 61 24.81 11.39 -21.18
N LYS A 62 23.83 11.19 -22.07
CA LYS A 62 22.42 11.17 -21.69
C LYS A 62 22.15 9.98 -20.78
N ILE A 63 21.70 10.28 -19.56
CA ILE A 63 21.23 9.29 -18.59
C ILE A 63 20.10 8.47 -19.27
N PRO A 64 20.13 7.13 -19.24
CA PRO A 64 19.09 6.33 -19.84
C PRO A 64 17.72 6.64 -19.23
N SER A 65 16.70 6.74 -20.07
CA SER A 65 15.33 7.01 -19.66
C SER A 65 14.79 5.94 -18.71
N SER A 66 14.11 6.38 -17.65
CA SER A 66 13.33 5.50 -16.78
C SER A 66 12.25 4.77 -17.58
N PHE A 67 12.04 3.48 -17.28
CA PHE A 67 11.08 2.62 -17.98
C PHE A 67 9.67 3.25 -18.08
N ALA A 68 9.31 3.72 -19.27
CA ALA A 68 8.17 4.62 -19.46
C ALA A 68 6.80 3.94 -19.28
N HIS A 69 6.75 2.61 -19.46
CA HIS A 69 5.52 1.82 -19.45
C HIS A 69 5.25 1.13 -18.10
N ASN A 70 6.02 1.43 -17.05
CA ASN A 70 5.97 0.76 -15.74
C ASN A 70 4.54 0.66 -15.16
N TYR A 71 3.73 1.72 -15.31
CA TYR A 71 2.34 1.76 -14.85
C TYR A 71 1.41 0.76 -15.56
N ARG A 72 1.66 0.43 -16.83
CA ARG A 72 0.85 -0.55 -17.59
C ARG A 72 1.11 -1.96 -17.08
N ILE A 73 2.38 -2.26 -16.84
CA ILE A 73 2.83 -3.56 -16.35
C ILE A 73 2.36 -3.76 -14.90
N ALA A 74 2.44 -2.73 -14.06
CA ALA A 74 1.89 -2.78 -12.70
C ALA A 74 0.38 -3.08 -12.66
N ILE A 75 -0.43 -2.51 -13.57
CA ILE A 75 -1.88 -2.79 -13.66
C ILE A 75 -2.17 -4.27 -13.97
N ALA A 76 -1.31 -4.94 -14.74
CA ALA A 76 -1.43 -6.37 -15.02
C ALA A 76 -0.83 -7.23 -13.91
N LEU A 77 0.43 -6.98 -13.52
CA LEU A 77 1.21 -7.87 -12.66
C LEU A 77 0.91 -7.75 -11.16
N VAL A 78 0.47 -6.59 -10.65
CA VAL A 78 0.22 -6.44 -9.20
C VAL A 78 -1.01 -7.24 -8.76
N PRO A 79 -2.18 -7.18 -9.43
CA PRO A 79 -3.33 -7.99 -9.02
C PRO A 79 -3.10 -9.49 -9.21
N SER A 80 -2.37 -9.92 -10.27
CA SER A 80 -1.98 -11.32 -10.42
C SER A 80 -1.01 -11.76 -9.32
N ALA A 81 -0.07 -10.92 -8.89
CA ALA A 81 0.82 -11.23 -7.77
C ALA A 81 0.04 -11.40 -6.46
N LEU A 82 -0.96 -10.56 -6.20
CA LEU A 82 -1.83 -10.69 -5.03
C LEU A 82 -2.62 -12.01 -5.05
N PHE A 83 -3.19 -12.39 -6.20
CA PHE A 83 -3.89 -13.68 -6.36
C PHE A 83 -2.96 -14.89 -6.17
N LEU A 84 -1.71 -14.81 -6.63
CA LEU A 84 -0.71 -15.87 -6.43
C LEU A 84 -0.21 -15.96 -4.97
N LEU A 85 -0.19 -14.85 -4.23
CA LEU A 85 0.10 -14.83 -2.80
C LEU A 85 -1.04 -15.44 -1.99
N ASP A 86 -2.28 -15.19 -2.39
CA ASP A 86 -3.49 -15.77 -1.77
C ASP A 86 -3.53 -17.30 -1.97
N LEU A 87 -3.42 -17.75 -3.23
CA LEU A 87 -3.31 -19.17 -3.58
C LEU A 87 -2.07 -19.87 -2.95
N GLY A 88 -0.97 -19.13 -2.76
CA GLY A 88 0.27 -19.64 -2.19
C GLY A 88 0.29 -19.67 -0.65
N GLY A 89 -0.59 -18.93 0.00
CA GLY A 89 -0.71 -18.87 1.46
C GLY A 89 0.56 -18.39 2.18
N THR A 90 0.62 -18.71 3.47
CA THR A 90 1.65 -18.19 4.40
C THR A 90 3.08 -18.61 4.05
N SER A 91 3.28 -19.76 3.40
CA SER A 91 4.59 -20.28 3.01
C SER A 91 5.24 -19.44 1.89
N VAL A 92 4.46 -19.07 0.88
CA VAL A 92 4.88 -18.22 -0.23
C VAL A 92 5.06 -16.77 0.24
N VAL A 93 4.18 -16.25 1.11
CA VAL A 93 4.35 -14.93 1.72
C VAL A 93 5.63 -14.86 2.57
N ALA A 94 5.89 -15.84 3.43
CA ALA A 94 7.05 -15.84 4.31
C ALA A 94 8.38 -15.92 3.54
N THR A 95 8.46 -16.80 2.52
CA THR A 95 9.67 -16.93 1.69
C THR A 95 9.97 -15.65 0.91
N LEU A 96 8.96 -14.96 0.38
CA LEU A 96 9.13 -13.67 -0.30
C LEU A 96 9.50 -12.54 0.67
N VAL A 97 8.90 -12.46 1.86
CA VAL A 97 9.26 -11.44 2.86
C VAL A 97 10.73 -11.58 3.28
N VAL A 98 11.18 -12.80 3.60
CA VAL A 98 12.59 -13.05 3.96
C VAL A 98 13.54 -12.76 2.79
N GLY A 99 13.18 -13.18 1.57
CA GLY A 99 13.96 -12.89 0.36
C GLY A 99 14.09 -11.40 0.05
N LEU A 100 13.01 -10.62 0.23
CA LEU A 100 13.00 -9.17 0.06
C LEU A 100 13.79 -8.44 1.16
N MET A 101 13.75 -8.93 2.42
CA MET A 101 14.62 -8.40 3.48
C MET A 101 16.11 -8.62 3.14
N ILE A 102 16.47 -9.81 2.65
CA ILE A 102 17.85 -10.12 2.23
C ILE A 102 18.28 -9.23 1.05
N SER A 103 17.43 -9.08 0.02
CA SER A 103 17.78 -8.25 -1.14
C SER A 103 17.89 -6.75 -0.79
N TYR A 104 17.05 -6.25 0.13
CA TYR A 104 17.15 -4.89 0.67
C TYR A 104 18.45 -4.66 1.44
N ILE A 105 18.85 -5.61 2.29
CA ILE A 105 20.14 -5.54 3.01
C ILE A 105 21.31 -5.54 2.01
N LEU A 106 21.26 -6.35 0.96
CA LEU A 106 22.31 -6.40 -0.06
C LEU A 106 22.39 -5.10 -0.91
N ASP A 107 21.27 -4.48 -1.27
CA ASP A 107 21.28 -3.18 -1.98
C ASP A 107 21.69 -2.02 -1.06
N ALA A 108 21.31 -2.06 0.23
CA ALA A 108 21.80 -1.12 1.24
C ALA A 108 23.33 -1.24 1.47
N LEU A 109 23.90 -2.45 1.32
CA LEU A 109 25.34 -2.71 1.26
C LEU A 109 25.97 -2.38 -0.11
N SER A 110 25.20 -1.81 -1.04
CA SER A 110 25.56 -1.46 -2.43
C SER A 110 25.92 -2.64 -3.36
N LEU A 111 25.65 -3.88 -2.95
CA LEU A 111 25.94 -5.12 -3.68
C LEU A 111 24.86 -5.43 -4.74
N LYS A 112 24.65 -4.50 -5.68
CA LYS A 112 23.62 -4.55 -6.73
C LYS A 112 23.45 -5.90 -7.46
N PRO A 113 24.51 -6.58 -7.95
CA PRO A 113 24.33 -7.89 -8.57
C PRO A 113 23.89 -8.98 -7.57
N ALA A 114 24.35 -8.91 -6.32
CA ALA A 114 23.89 -9.84 -5.28
C ALA A 114 22.42 -9.60 -4.90
N ALA A 115 21.98 -8.34 -4.85
CA ALA A 115 20.57 -8.00 -4.67
C ALA A 115 19.69 -8.49 -5.83
N PHE A 116 20.17 -8.36 -7.09
CA PHE A 116 19.51 -8.92 -8.28
C PHE A 116 19.36 -10.44 -8.20
N PHE A 117 20.42 -11.18 -7.87
CA PHE A 117 20.35 -12.63 -7.71
C PHE A 117 19.48 -13.04 -6.51
N ALA A 118 19.51 -12.30 -5.40
CA ALA A 118 18.65 -12.55 -4.25
C ALA A 118 17.16 -12.42 -4.60
N VAL A 119 16.78 -11.44 -5.43
CA VAL A 119 15.40 -11.34 -5.95
C VAL A 119 15.03 -12.58 -6.78
N TRP A 120 15.87 -12.98 -7.74
CA TRP A 120 15.59 -14.18 -8.56
C TRP A 120 15.54 -15.48 -7.75
N PHE A 121 16.46 -15.69 -6.80
CA PHE A 121 16.39 -16.84 -5.89
C PHE A 121 15.15 -16.79 -5.00
N SER A 122 14.73 -15.61 -4.51
CA SER A 122 13.50 -15.51 -3.72
C SER A 122 12.26 -15.91 -4.51
N LEU A 123 12.18 -15.57 -5.81
CA LEU A 123 11.10 -16.02 -6.70
C LEU A 123 11.15 -17.53 -6.97
N ILE A 124 12.33 -18.11 -7.15
CA ILE A 124 12.50 -19.56 -7.34
C ILE A 124 12.08 -20.32 -6.08
N PHE A 125 12.53 -19.89 -4.90
CA PHE A 125 12.13 -20.51 -3.62
C PHE A 125 10.65 -20.31 -3.30
N ALA A 126 10.06 -19.15 -3.65
CA ALA A 126 8.62 -18.93 -3.56
C ALA A 126 7.82 -19.84 -4.50
N GLN A 127 8.30 -20.09 -5.72
CA GLN A 127 7.67 -21.02 -6.65
C GLN A 127 7.81 -22.48 -6.20
N LEU A 128 8.94 -22.86 -5.59
CA LEU A 128 9.09 -24.17 -4.94
C LEU A 128 8.17 -24.32 -3.72
N ALA A 129 8.03 -23.29 -2.88
CA ALA A 129 7.07 -23.26 -1.79
C ALA A 129 5.63 -23.37 -2.30
N PHE A 130 5.28 -22.69 -3.40
CA PHE A 130 3.98 -22.82 -4.06
C PHE A 130 3.74 -24.25 -4.54
N PHE A 131 4.70 -24.88 -5.23
CA PHE A 131 4.58 -26.28 -5.66
C PHE A 131 4.45 -27.26 -4.49
N LEU A 132 5.13 -27.03 -3.36
CA LEU A 132 5.03 -27.89 -2.18
C LEU A 132 3.76 -27.66 -1.35
N SER A 133 3.27 -26.42 -1.28
CA SER A 133 2.16 -26.00 -0.41
C SER A 133 0.80 -26.01 -1.09
N ALA A 134 0.74 -25.78 -2.42
CA ALA A 134 -0.50 -25.64 -3.18
C ALA A 134 -0.74 -26.76 -4.20
N SER A 135 0.21 -27.68 -4.45
CA SER A 135 -0.05 -28.83 -5.34
C SER A 135 -1.14 -29.76 -4.80
N SER A 136 -1.17 -29.98 -3.48
CA SER A 136 -2.20 -30.77 -2.81
C SER A 136 -3.59 -30.13 -2.91
N SER A 137 -3.69 -28.82 -2.68
CA SER A 137 -4.97 -28.09 -2.80
C SER A 137 -5.45 -27.98 -4.25
N LEU A 138 -4.55 -27.75 -5.22
CA LEU A 138 -4.89 -27.75 -6.64
C LEU A 138 -5.29 -29.14 -7.14
N LEU A 139 -4.62 -30.20 -6.70
CA LEU A 139 -4.97 -31.58 -7.07
C LEU A 139 -6.33 -31.98 -6.50
N ALA A 140 -6.64 -31.59 -5.25
CA ALA A 140 -7.96 -31.78 -4.66
C ALA A 140 -9.04 -30.97 -5.40
N ALA A 141 -8.79 -29.69 -5.69
CA ALA A 141 -9.74 -28.79 -6.37
C ALA A 141 -10.06 -29.21 -7.81
N PHE A 142 -9.13 -29.88 -8.50
CA PHE A 142 -9.33 -30.39 -9.86
C PHE A 142 -9.69 -31.89 -9.91
N ASN A 143 -10.33 -32.43 -8.87
CA ASN A 143 -10.80 -33.83 -8.80
C ASN A 143 -9.70 -34.85 -9.19
N SER A 144 -8.49 -34.67 -8.65
CA SER A 144 -7.30 -35.49 -8.91
C SER A 144 -6.77 -35.48 -10.36
N SER A 145 -7.24 -34.56 -11.22
CA SER A 145 -6.75 -34.47 -12.62
C SER A 145 -5.36 -33.80 -12.72
N VAL A 146 -4.32 -34.62 -12.57
CA VAL A 146 -2.90 -34.22 -12.57
C VAL A 146 -2.53 -33.31 -13.76
N ALA A 147 -3.09 -33.55 -14.94
CA ALA A 147 -2.83 -32.74 -16.14
C ALA A 147 -3.32 -31.28 -16.00
N VAL A 148 -4.49 -31.05 -15.38
CA VAL A 148 -5.03 -29.71 -15.17
C VAL A 148 -4.23 -28.98 -14.09
N ALA A 149 -3.90 -29.67 -12.99
CA ALA A 149 -3.04 -29.13 -11.94
C ALA A 149 -1.64 -28.77 -12.49
N ALA A 150 -1.06 -29.58 -13.37
CA ALA A 150 0.20 -29.30 -14.04
C ALA A 150 0.12 -28.03 -14.91
N ILE A 151 -0.92 -27.90 -15.75
CA ILE A 151 -1.10 -26.72 -16.62
C ILE A 151 -1.36 -25.44 -15.80
N ALA A 152 -2.18 -25.52 -14.75
CA ALA A 152 -2.46 -24.39 -13.85
C ALA A 152 -1.18 -23.95 -13.10
N SER A 153 -0.40 -24.90 -12.58
CA SER A 153 0.86 -24.60 -11.90
C SER A 153 1.94 -24.06 -12.84
N PHE A 154 1.94 -24.47 -14.13
CA PHE A 154 2.79 -23.87 -15.17
C PHE A 154 2.38 -22.43 -15.50
N LEU A 155 1.07 -22.11 -15.54
CA LEU A 155 0.60 -20.73 -15.68
C LEU A 155 1.10 -19.85 -14.52
N CYS A 156 0.97 -20.34 -13.27
CA CYS A 156 1.53 -19.65 -12.11
C CYS A 156 3.05 -19.41 -12.26
N ALA A 157 3.82 -20.45 -12.59
CA ALA A 157 5.26 -20.37 -12.79
C ALA A 157 5.67 -19.41 -13.94
N HIS A 158 4.89 -19.36 -15.02
CA HIS A 158 5.10 -18.39 -16.09
C HIS A 158 4.89 -16.95 -15.60
N THR A 159 3.88 -16.71 -14.76
CA THR A 159 3.60 -15.37 -14.22
C THR A 159 4.58 -14.92 -13.13
N THR A 160 5.10 -15.84 -12.29
CA THR A 160 6.21 -15.52 -11.35
C THR A 160 7.51 -15.25 -12.10
N PHE A 161 7.76 -15.92 -13.22
CA PHE A 161 8.84 -15.56 -14.15
C PHE A 161 8.65 -14.15 -14.76
N LEU A 162 7.45 -13.77 -15.21
CA LEU A 162 7.19 -12.41 -15.70
C LEU A 162 7.35 -11.33 -14.61
N LEU A 163 7.03 -11.63 -13.35
CA LEU A 163 7.36 -10.77 -12.20
C LEU A 163 8.89 -10.59 -12.04
N GLY A 164 9.68 -11.65 -12.22
CA GLY A 164 11.14 -11.59 -12.25
C GLY A 164 11.70 -10.77 -13.42
N VAL A 165 11.10 -10.86 -14.60
CA VAL A 165 11.46 -10.02 -15.76
C VAL A 165 11.13 -8.55 -15.51
N TRP A 166 9.98 -8.25 -14.88
CA TRP A 166 9.58 -6.88 -14.54
C TRP A 166 10.46 -6.26 -13.44
N SER A 167 10.86 -7.04 -12.43
CA SER A 167 11.79 -6.57 -11.39
C SER A 167 13.20 -6.34 -11.96
N SER A 168 13.66 -7.20 -12.89
CA SER A 168 14.93 -7.06 -13.59
C SER A 168 15.06 -5.71 -14.31
N LEU A 169 14.00 -5.22 -14.95
CA LEU A 169 13.99 -3.92 -15.63
C LEU A 169 14.08 -2.69 -14.68
N GLN A 170 13.93 -2.87 -13.36
CA GLN A 170 14.14 -1.77 -12.39
C GLN A 170 15.63 -1.55 -12.08
N PHE A 171 16.49 -2.55 -12.30
CA PHE A 171 17.92 -2.47 -12.02
C PHE A 171 18.65 -1.63 -13.08
N LYS A 172 18.91 -0.36 -12.76
CA LYS A 172 19.67 0.59 -13.62
C LYS A 172 21.03 0.07 -14.10
N TRP A 173 21.65 -0.85 -13.36
CA TRP A 173 22.88 -1.53 -13.76
C TRP A 173 22.68 -2.36 -15.04
N LEU A 174 21.67 -3.23 -15.07
CA LEU A 174 21.33 -4.07 -16.23
C LEU A 174 21.02 -3.23 -17.48
N LEU A 175 20.30 -2.11 -17.29
CA LEU A 175 19.94 -1.17 -18.36
C LEU A 175 21.14 -0.44 -18.98
N LEU A 176 22.22 -0.25 -18.21
CA LEU A 176 23.44 0.41 -18.68
C LEU A 176 24.39 -0.57 -19.38
N GLU A 177 24.51 -1.79 -18.88
CA GLU A 177 25.47 -2.78 -19.37
C GLU A 177 24.93 -3.58 -20.58
N ASN A 178 23.63 -3.89 -20.61
CA ASN A 178 23.01 -4.71 -21.65
C ASN A 178 21.68 -4.13 -22.19
N PRO A 179 21.72 -3.00 -22.93
CA PRO A 179 20.52 -2.34 -23.45
C PRO A 179 19.75 -3.18 -24.49
N SER A 180 20.41 -4.09 -25.20
CA SER A 180 19.77 -5.07 -26.09
C SER A 180 18.85 -6.03 -25.33
N ILE A 181 19.30 -6.53 -24.17
CA ILE A 181 18.50 -7.37 -23.26
C ILE A 181 17.32 -6.56 -22.72
N ALA A 182 17.52 -5.29 -22.33
CA ALA A 182 16.43 -4.44 -21.86
C ALA A 182 15.29 -4.27 -22.90
N VAL A 183 15.62 -4.10 -24.18
CA VAL A 183 14.63 -4.07 -25.28
C VAL A 183 13.94 -5.43 -25.47
N ALA A 184 14.68 -6.54 -25.35
CA ALA A 184 14.11 -7.89 -25.46
C ALA A 184 13.14 -8.21 -24.31
N LEU A 185 13.48 -7.85 -23.07
CA LEU A 185 12.63 -8.02 -21.90
C LEU A 185 11.39 -7.10 -21.94
N GLU A 186 11.52 -5.87 -22.46
CA GLU A 186 10.36 -4.98 -22.72
C GLU A 186 9.39 -5.63 -23.72
N ARG A 187 9.88 -6.19 -24.83
CA ARG A 187 9.06 -6.89 -25.83
C ARG A 187 8.42 -8.17 -25.26
N LEU A 188 9.19 -8.97 -24.51
CA LEU A 188 8.70 -10.20 -23.86
C LEU A 188 7.53 -9.91 -22.92
N LEU A 189 7.64 -8.89 -22.06
CA LEU A 189 6.53 -8.48 -21.19
C LEU A 189 5.32 -8.03 -21.99
N PHE A 190 5.50 -7.18 -23.02
CA PHE A 190 4.38 -6.71 -23.85
C PHE A 190 3.67 -7.83 -24.62
N ALA A 191 4.36 -8.92 -24.95
CA ALA A 191 3.81 -10.08 -25.67
C ALA A 191 3.14 -11.12 -24.75
N CYS A 192 3.73 -11.40 -23.57
CA CYS A 192 3.24 -12.47 -22.69
C CYS A 192 2.18 -12.01 -21.67
N LEU A 193 2.20 -10.73 -21.25
CA LEU A 193 1.24 -10.22 -20.27
C LEU A 193 -0.25 -10.27 -20.72
N PRO A 194 -0.62 -9.96 -21.97
CA PRO A 194 -2.04 -9.94 -22.38
C PRO A 194 -2.74 -11.30 -22.37
N ILE A 195 -1.97 -12.39 -22.37
CA ILE A 195 -2.47 -13.78 -22.34
C ILE A 195 -2.48 -14.30 -20.89
N SER A 196 -1.39 -14.06 -20.16
CA SER A 196 -1.20 -14.59 -18.80
C SER A 196 -1.93 -13.80 -17.72
N ALA A 197 -2.06 -12.48 -17.87
CA ALA A 197 -2.83 -11.66 -16.93
C ALA A 197 -4.34 -11.83 -17.13
N SER A 198 -4.83 -12.01 -18.37
CA SER A 198 -6.26 -12.21 -18.60
C SER A 198 -6.76 -13.56 -18.08
N SER A 199 -5.97 -14.63 -18.20
CA SER A 199 -6.32 -15.93 -17.64
C SER A 199 -6.30 -15.96 -16.12
N LEU A 200 -5.31 -15.33 -15.46
CA LEU A 200 -5.32 -15.21 -13.99
C LEU A 200 -6.46 -14.30 -13.48
N PHE A 201 -6.76 -13.19 -14.16
CA PHE A 201 -7.88 -12.33 -13.77
C PHE A 201 -9.22 -13.05 -13.97
N ALA A 202 -9.36 -13.85 -15.03
CA ALA A 202 -10.53 -14.70 -15.23
C ALA A 202 -10.63 -15.78 -14.14
N TRP A 203 -9.53 -16.47 -13.79
CA TRP A 203 -9.54 -17.46 -12.71
C TRP A 203 -9.94 -16.83 -11.36
N ALA A 204 -9.39 -15.68 -11.00
CA ALA A 204 -9.78 -14.94 -9.80
C ALA A 204 -11.27 -14.52 -9.81
N ALA A 205 -11.79 -14.07 -10.96
CA ALA A 205 -13.21 -13.72 -11.11
C ALA A 205 -14.13 -14.96 -11.03
N ILE A 206 -13.72 -16.11 -11.60
CA ILE A 206 -14.45 -17.38 -11.52
C ILE A 206 -14.50 -17.89 -10.07
N ALA A 207 -13.39 -17.79 -9.33
CA ALA A 207 -13.33 -18.18 -7.93
C ALA A 207 -14.26 -17.33 -7.03
N ALA A 208 -14.50 -16.06 -7.40
CA ALA A 208 -15.32 -15.13 -6.62
C ALA A 208 -16.80 -15.05 -7.05
N VAL A 209 -17.15 -15.38 -8.31
CA VAL A 209 -18.49 -15.17 -8.89
C VAL A 209 -19.07 -16.43 -9.56
N GLY A 210 -18.30 -17.52 -9.63
CA GLY A 210 -18.70 -18.77 -10.27
C GLY A 210 -18.52 -18.79 -11.80
N ILE A 211 -18.78 -19.96 -12.39
CA ILE A 211 -18.43 -20.26 -13.79
C ILE A 211 -19.45 -19.74 -14.82
N ASN A 212 -20.70 -19.48 -14.43
CA ASN A 212 -21.83 -19.29 -15.35
C ASN A 212 -21.66 -18.16 -16.39
N ASN A 213 -20.93 -17.09 -16.05
CA ASN A 213 -20.64 -15.96 -16.96
C ASN A 213 -19.12 -15.83 -17.28
N ALA A 214 -18.33 -16.85 -16.99
CA ALA A 214 -16.87 -16.79 -17.01
C ALA A 214 -16.26 -16.38 -18.36
N ALA A 215 -16.85 -16.84 -19.47
CA ALA A 215 -16.41 -16.46 -20.82
C ALA A 215 -16.53 -14.95 -21.08
N TYR A 216 -17.57 -14.30 -20.54
CA TYR A 216 -17.75 -12.85 -20.65
C TYR A 216 -16.74 -12.06 -19.81
N TYR A 217 -16.35 -12.57 -18.63
CA TYR A 217 -15.26 -11.98 -17.85
C TYR A 217 -13.93 -12.08 -18.59
N LEU A 218 -13.61 -13.25 -19.16
CA LEU A 218 -12.39 -13.46 -19.97
C LEU A 218 -12.37 -12.57 -21.22
N ALA A 219 -13.50 -12.42 -21.92
CA ALA A 219 -13.63 -11.49 -23.05
C ALA A 219 -13.36 -10.03 -22.64
N ALA A 220 -13.91 -9.58 -21.50
CA ALA A 220 -13.71 -8.23 -20.99
C ALA A 220 -12.23 -7.96 -20.58
N PHE A 221 -11.58 -8.92 -19.92
CA PHE A 221 -10.16 -8.82 -19.59
C PHE A 221 -9.27 -8.83 -20.84
N ASN A 222 -9.54 -9.71 -21.81
CA ASN A 222 -8.84 -9.72 -23.10
C ASN A 222 -8.99 -8.37 -23.83
N CYS A 223 -10.18 -7.77 -23.87
CA CYS A 223 -10.39 -6.43 -24.45
C CYS A 223 -9.55 -5.35 -23.74
N CYS A 224 -9.54 -5.36 -22.41
CA CYS A 224 -8.78 -4.41 -21.59
C CYS A 224 -7.27 -4.50 -21.84
N PHE A 225 -6.70 -5.72 -21.75
CA PHE A 225 -5.27 -5.91 -21.95
C PHE A 225 -4.84 -5.71 -23.41
N TYR A 226 -5.68 -6.06 -24.38
CA TYR A 226 -5.43 -5.74 -25.80
C TYR A 226 -5.28 -4.23 -26.02
N TRP A 227 -6.11 -3.39 -25.38
CA TRP A 227 -5.99 -1.92 -25.45
C TRP A 227 -4.74 -1.38 -24.75
N LEU A 228 -4.32 -2.02 -23.66
CA LEU A 228 -3.14 -1.63 -22.89
C LEU A 228 -1.82 -1.97 -23.60
N PHE A 229 -1.75 -3.09 -24.33
CA PHE A 229 -0.49 -3.61 -24.87
C PHE A 229 -0.43 -3.67 -26.41
N SER A 230 -1.50 -4.07 -27.12
CA SER A 230 -1.47 -4.34 -28.57
C SER A 230 -1.50 -3.11 -29.48
N VAL A 231 -1.99 -1.96 -28.98
CA VAL A 231 -1.99 -0.69 -29.72
C VAL A 231 -0.55 -0.20 -29.89
N PRO A 232 -0.04 0.09 -31.11
CA PRO A 232 1.39 0.33 -31.36
C PRO A 232 2.01 1.39 -30.44
N ARG A 233 3.13 1.02 -29.80
CA ARG A 233 3.94 1.86 -28.89
C ARG A 233 5.40 1.78 -29.26
N VAL A 234 6.10 2.92 -29.14
CA VAL A 234 7.55 3.00 -29.25
C VAL A 234 8.20 2.42 -27.97
N SER A 235 9.31 1.70 -28.16
CA SER A 235 10.14 1.16 -27.08
C SER A 235 10.75 2.26 -26.22
N SER A 236 10.80 2.06 -24.90
CA SER A 236 11.39 3.04 -23.96
C SER A 236 12.92 3.00 -23.88
N PHE A 237 13.56 2.04 -24.56
CA PHE A 237 15.02 1.85 -24.57
C PHE A 237 15.67 1.98 -25.97
N LYS A 238 14.90 2.10 -27.06
CA LYS A 238 15.44 2.33 -28.42
C LYS A 238 15.89 3.79 -28.59
N THR A 239 17.19 4.02 -28.68
CA THR A 239 17.82 5.37 -28.61
C THR A 239 17.70 6.26 -29.86
N LYS A 240 17.12 5.78 -30.97
CA LYS A 240 16.92 6.56 -32.22
C LYS A 240 15.76 7.57 -32.14
N HIS A 241 15.71 8.39 -31.08
CA HIS A 241 14.57 9.26 -30.78
C HIS A 241 14.69 10.72 -31.26
N GLU A 242 15.85 11.16 -31.75
CA GLU A 242 16.13 12.57 -32.08
C GLU A 242 16.46 12.86 -33.57
N ALA A 243 16.51 11.83 -34.42
CA ALA A 243 16.42 12.07 -35.85
C ALA A 243 14.99 12.58 -36.15
N ARG A 244 14.86 13.87 -36.51
CA ARG A 244 13.57 14.48 -36.88
C ARG A 244 12.85 13.59 -37.89
N TYR A 245 11.75 12.94 -37.50
CA TYR A 245 10.97 12.05 -38.37
C TYR A 245 10.51 12.83 -39.60
N HIS A 246 11.11 12.56 -40.77
CA HIS A 246 10.69 13.17 -42.02
C HIS A 246 9.30 12.61 -42.37
N GLY A 247 8.28 13.48 -42.37
CA GLY A 247 6.86 13.09 -42.44
C GLY A 247 6.15 12.91 -41.09
N GLY A 248 6.87 12.91 -39.96
CA GLY A 248 6.28 12.90 -38.61
C GLY A 248 5.79 11.54 -38.08
N GLU A 249 5.87 10.46 -38.88
CA GLU A 249 5.55 9.10 -38.44
C GLU A 249 6.80 8.38 -37.88
N ALA A 250 6.59 7.52 -36.87
CA ALA A 250 7.66 6.70 -36.30
C ALA A 250 7.89 5.45 -37.18
N PRO A 251 9.15 5.07 -37.49
CA PRO A 251 9.43 3.90 -38.31
C PRO A 251 8.98 2.61 -37.59
N ARG A 252 8.49 1.63 -38.34
CA ARG A 252 7.88 0.40 -37.78
C ARG A 252 8.82 -0.35 -36.83
N ASP A 253 10.12 -0.35 -37.11
CA ASP A 253 11.17 -0.96 -36.27
C ASP A 253 11.34 -0.31 -34.89
N SER A 254 10.78 0.88 -34.67
CA SER A 254 10.78 1.56 -33.36
C SER A 254 9.74 1.02 -32.39
N PHE A 255 8.74 0.28 -32.88
CA PHE A 255 7.70 -0.28 -32.02
C PHE A 255 8.22 -1.41 -31.10
N ILE A 256 7.48 -1.71 -30.03
CA ILE A 256 7.77 -2.80 -29.12
C ILE A 256 7.34 -4.15 -29.73
N LEU A 257 6.09 -4.24 -30.19
CA LEU A 257 5.50 -5.44 -30.76
C LEU A 257 5.69 -5.51 -32.28
N GLY A 258 5.88 -6.73 -32.79
CA GLY A 258 5.88 -7.05 -34.21
C GLY A 258 4.50 -7.49 -34.75
N PRO A 259 4.40 -7.76 -36.07
CA PRO A 259 3.19 -8.27 -36.70
C PRO A 259 2.69 -9.59 -36.11
N LEU A 260 3.59 -10.55 -35.84
CA LEU A 260 3.26 -11.87 -35.32
C LEU A 260 2.61 -11.80 -33.94
N GLU A 261 3.21 -11.06 -33.01
CA GLU A 261 2.64 -10.84 -31.66
C GLU A 261 1.29 -10.12 -31.75
N SER A 262 1.18 -9.11 -32.62
CA SER A 262 -0.09 -8.39 -32.85
C SER A 262 -1.18 -9.33 -33.39
N CYS A 263 -0.83 -10.28 -34.25
CA CYS A 263 -1.73 -11.33 -34.75
C CYS A 263 -2.16 -12.30 -33.64
N VAL A 264 -1.21 -12.84 -32.86
CA VAL A 264 -1.50 -13.71 -31.70
C VAL A 264 -2.41 -13.02 -30.69
N HIS A 265 -2.20 -11.73 -30.42
CA HIS A 265 -3.07 -10.95 -29.54
C HIS A 265 -4.49 -10.80 -30.11
N THR A 266 -4.67 -10.69 -31.43
CA THR A 266 -6.01 -10.68 -32.04
C THR A 266 -6.68 -12.05 -32.04
N LEU A 267 -5.93 -13.14 -32.23
CA LEU A 267 -6.48 -14.50 -32.11
C LEU A 267 -6.92 -14.80 -30.68
N ASN A 268 -6.13 -14.40 -29.67
CA ASN A 268 -6.52 -14.47 -28.26
C ASN A 268 -7.78 -13.62 -27.97
N LEU A 269 -7.87 -12.40 -28.51
CA LEU A 269 -9.01 -11.52 -28.32
C LEU A 269 -10.34 -12.11 -28.85
N LEU A 270 -10.30 -12.75 -30.03
CA LEU A 270 -11.51 -13.21 -30.73
C LEU A 270 -11.92 -14.65 -30.38
N PHE A 271 -10.97 -15.58 -30.31
CA PHE A 271 -11.29 -17.01 -30.25
C PHE A 271 -11.23 -17.61 -28.85
N VAL A 272 -10.33 -17.16 -27.97
CA VAL A 272 -10.14 -17.80 -26.66
C VAL A 272 -11.39 -17.70 -25.75
N PRO A 273 -12.12 -16.57 -25.66
CA PRO A 273 -13.37 -16.51 -24.89
C PRO A 273 -14.48 -17.41 -25.45
N LEU A 274 -14.57 -17.51 -26.78
CA LEU A 274 -15.53 -18.37 -27.48
C LEU A 274 -15.22 -19.85 -27.29
N LEU A 275 -13.96 -20.26 -27.49
CA LEU A 275 -13.51 -21.65 -27.27
C LEU A 275 -13.70 -22.07 -25.80
N PHE A 276 -13.45 -21.16 -24.86
CA PHE A 276 -13.68 -21.39 -23.44
C PHE A 276 -15.18 -21.61 -23.12
N HIS A 277 -16.09 -20.81 -23.69
CA HIS A 277 -17.54 -21.02 -23.54
C HIS A 277 -18.02 -22.35 -24.17
N ILE A 278 -17.50 -22.68 -25.36
CA ILE A 278 -17.77 -23.96 -26.03
C ILE A 278 -17.32 -25.13 -25.14
N ALA A 279 -16.14 -25.04 -24.53
CA ALA A 279 -15.64 -26.07 -23.62
C ALA A 279 -16.46 -26.17 -22.32
N SER A 280 -16.88 -25.06 -21.71
CA SER A 280 -17.59 -25.06 -20.43
C SER A 280 -19.08 -25.41 -20.54
N HIS A 281 -19.72 -25.19 -21.69
CA HIS A 281 -21.16 -25.41 -21.88
C HIS A 281 -21.51 -26.29 -23.09
N TYR A 282 -20.61 -27.19 -23.53
CA TYR A 282 -20.74 -27.97 -24.77
C TYR A 282 -22.10 -28.67 -24.96
N SER A 283 -22.73 -29.15 -23.87
CA SER A 283 -24.05 -29.81 -23.87
C SER A 283 -25.26 -28.87 -24.00
N LEU A 284 -25.06 -27.55 -23.84
CA LEU A 284 -26.11 -26.52 -23.79
C LEU A 284 -26.04 -25.53 -24.97
N LEU A 285 -25.02 -25.62 -25.84
CA LEU A 285 -24.79 -24.66 -26.94
C LEU A 285 -25.93 -24.59 -27.96
N LEU A 286 -26.68 -25.68 -28.13
CA LEU A 286 -27.77 -25.83 -29.11
C LEU A 286 -29.14 -26.06 -28.48
N SER A 287 -29.25 -26.07 -27.14
CA SER A 287 -30.52 -26.30 -26.44
C SER A 287 -31.44 -25.08 -26.43
N SER A 288 -30.92 -23.89 -26.74
CA SER A 288 -31.71 -22.65 -26.79
C SER A 288 -31.17 -21.65 -27.81
N ALA A 289 -32.06 -20.79 -28.32
CA ALA A 289 -31.64 -19.65 -29.15
C ALA A 289 -30.75 -18.66 -28.38
N ALA A 290 -30.89 -18.58 -27.04
CA ALA A 290 -30.09 -17.69 -26.20
C ALA A 290 -28.63 -18.14 -26.09
N SER A 291 -28.36 -19.43 -25.89
CA SER A 291 -26.99 -19.97 -25.85
C SER A 291 -26.30 -19.94 -27.23
N PHE A 292 -27.06 -20.04 -28.33
CA PHE A 292 -26.52 -19.74 -29.66
C PHE A 292 -26.18 -18.24 -29.83
N CYS A 293 -27.02 -17.34 -29.33
CA CYS A 293 -26.73 -15.90 -29.32
C CYS A 293 -25.50 -15.56 -28.45
N ASP A 294 -25.22 -16.32 -27.39
CA ASP A 294 -24.02 -16.15 -26.58
C ASP A 294 -22.72 -16.40 -27.36
N LEU A 295 -22.69 -17.41 -28.23
CA LEU A 295 -21.56 -17.64 -29.15
C LEU A 295 -21.37 -16.47 -30.13
N ILE A 296 -22.45 -15.93 -30.67
CA ILE A 296 -22.42 -14.77 -31.58
C ILE A 296 -21.85 -13.54 -30.85
N LEU A 297 -22.34 -13.24 -29.65
CA LEU A 297 -21.88 -12.10 -28.85
C LEU A 297 -20.40 -12.23 -28.46
N LEU A 298 -19.96 -13.41 -28.01
CA LEU A 298 -18.58 -13.67 -27.60
C LEU A 298 -17.55 -13.51 -28.74
N PHE A 299 -17.95 -13.66 -30.01
CA PHE A 299 -17.10 -13.39 -31.16
C PHE A 299 -17.23 -11.94 -31.67
N PHE A 300 -18.45 -11.51 -32.00
CA PHE A 300 -18.64 -10.25 -32.73
C PHE A 300 -18.48 -9.00 -31.85
N LEU A 301 -18.66 -9.08 -30.52
CA LEU A 301 -18.44 -7.94 -29.63
C LEU A 301 -16.94 -7.61 -29.45
N PRO A 302 -16.03 -8.57 -29.17
CA PRO A 302 -14.59 -8.34 -29.25
C PRO A 302 -14.12 -7.92 -30.65
N PHE A 303 -14.74 -8.43 -31.72
CA PHE A 303 -14.42 -8.03 -33.09
C PHE A 303 -14.80 -6.56 -33.38
N LEU A 304 -16.00 -6.12 -33.01
CA LEU A 304 -16.43 -4.72 -33.12
C LEU A 304 -15.51 -3.80 -32.29
N PHE A 305 -15.11 -4.24 -31.10
CA PHE A 305 -14.10 -3.56 -30.29
C PHE A 305 -12.73 -3.47 -30.98
N GLN A 306 -12.24 -4.54 -31.63
CA GLN A 306 -11.01 -4.53 -32.41
C GLN A 306 -11.09 -3.57 -33.61
N LEU A 307 -12.22 -3.54 -34.31
CA LEU A 307 -12.48 -2.61 -35.42
C LEU A 307 -12.51 -1.15 -34.92
N TYR A 308 -13.08 -0.87 -33.75
CA TYR A 308 -12.98 0.43 -33.09
C TYR A 308 -11.52 0.75 -32.68
N ALA A 309 -10.79 -0.20 -32.11
CA ALA A 309 -9.37 -0.03 -31.76
C ALA A 309 -8.47 0.22 -32.98
N SER A 310 -8.87 -0.23 -34.17
CA SER A 310 -8.18 0.09 -35.43
C SER A 310 -8.17 1.60 -35.75
N THR A 311 -9.10 2.40 -35.19
CA THR A 311 -9.06 3.88 -35.29
C THR A 311 -7.84 4.50 -34.61
N ARG A 312 -7.18 3.74 -33.72
CA ARG A 312 -5.91 4.11 -33.06
C ARG A 312 -4.74 3.23 -33.53
N GLY A 313 -4.88 2.57 -34.67
CA GLY A 313 -3.81 1.79 -35.31
C GLY A 313 -3.68 0.35 -34.86
N ALA A 314 -4.66 -0.27 -34.18
CA ALA A 314 -4.53 -1.67 -33.75
C ALA A 314 -4.33 -2.69 -34.91
N LEU A 315 -4.81 -2.39 -36.12
CA LEU A 315 -4.66 -3.23 -37.32
C LEU A 315 -3.46 -2.82 -38.21
N TRP A 316 -2.48 -2.06 -37.68
CA TRP A 316 -1.32 -1.54 -38.43
C TRP A 316 -0.49 -2.60 -39.18
N TRP A 317 -0.60 -3.86 -38.76
CA TRP A 317 0.14 -5.00 -39.29
C TRP A 317 -0.58 -5.73 -40.43
N VAL A 318 -1.89 -5.45 -40.67
CA VAL A 318 -2.71 -6.17 -41.66
C VAL A 318 -2.54 -5.58 -43.07
N THR A 319 -2.66 -4.25 -43.20
CA THR A 319 -2.42 -3.55 -44.47
C THR A 319 -1.78 -2.19 -44.20
N GLY A 320 -0.87 -1.77 -45.10
CA GLY A 320 -0.29 -0.43 -45.07
C GLY A 320 -1.17 0.66 -45.70
N ASN A 321 -2.18 0.27 -46.48
CA ASN A 321 -3.00 1.18 -47.27
C ASN A 321 -4.19 1.69 -46.45
N PRO A 322 -4.29 3.02 -46.16
CA PRO A 322 -5.35 3.55 -45.31
C PRO A 322 -6.76 3.34 -45.89
N ASN A 323 -6.90 3.38 -47.22
CA ASN A 323 -8.18 3.20 -47.90
C ASN A 323 -8.70 1.76 -47.79
N GLN A 324 -7.81 0.76 -47.91
CA GLN A 324 -8.18 -0.66 -47.71
C GLN A 324 -8.55 -0.91 -46.24
N LEU A 325 -7.76 -0.39 -45.29
CA LEU A 325 -8.04 -0.50 -43.86
C LEU A 325 -9.35 0.20 -43.47
N HIS A 326 -9.71 1.32 -44.12
CA HIS A 326 -11.00 1.98 -43.96
C HIS A 326 -12.16 1.12 -44.50
N SER A 327 -12.02 0.56 -45.70
CA SER A 327 -13.04 -0.32 -46.31
C SER A 327 -13.30 -1.55 -45.43
N ILE A 328 -12.23 -2.23 -44.98
CA ILE A 328 -12.31 -3.35 -44.02
C ILE A 328 -13.05 -2.94 -42.75
N ARG A 329 -12.80 -1.73 -42.21
CA ARG A 329 -13.50 -1.24 -41.01
C ARG A 329 -14.99 -1.01 -41.24
N VAL A 330 -15.39 -0.48 -42.41
CA VAL A 330 -16.81 -0.21 -42.73
C VAL A 330 -17.56 -1.52 -42.95
N VAL A 331 -17.07 -2.38 -43.86
CA VAL A 331 -17.77 -3.61 -44.27
C VAL A 331 -17.87 -4.58 -43.09
N ASN A 332 -16.75 -4.91 -42.45
CA ASN A 332 -16.75 -5.85 -41.33
C ASN A 332 -17.44 -5.25 -40.09
N GLY A 333 -17.43 -3.91 -39.95
CA GLY A 333 -18.13 -3.20 -38.89
C GLY A 333 -19.65 -3.31 -39.04
N ALA A 334 -20.18 -3.13 -40.26
CA ALA A 334 -21.59 -3.30 -40.55
C ALA A 334 -22.06 -4.76 -40.33
N VAL A 335 -21.29 -5.75 -40.79
CA VAL A 335 -21.59 -7.17 -40.55
C VAL A 335 -21.59 -7.50 -39.06
N ALA A 336 -20.57 -7.06 -38.31
CA ALA A 336 -20.51 -7.28 -36.86
C ALA A 336 -21.67 -6.60 -36.11
N LEU A 337 -22.09 -5.40 -36.55
CA LEU A 337 -23.21 -4.67 -35.98
C LEU A 337 -24.52 -5.46 -36.10
N VAL A 338 -24.81 -6.01 -37.28
CA VAL A 338 -26.03 -6.82 -37.51
C VAL A 338 -26.07 -8.02 -36.56
N PHE A 339 -24.98 -8.80 -36.49
CA PHE A 339 -24.93 -9.98 -35.63
C PHE A 339 -25.03 -9.65 -34.13
N VAL A 340 -24.37 -8.59 -33.66
CA VAL A 340 -24.49 -8.16 -32.25
C VAL A 340 -25.90 -7.66 -31.93
N VAL A 341 -26.53 -6.90 -32.83
CA VAL A 341 -27.89 -6.37 -32.63
C VAL A 341 -28.90 -7.51 -32.54
N VAL A 342 -28.95 -8.42 -33.51
CA VAL A 342 -29.89 -9.56 -33.51
C VAL A 342 -29.70 -10.45 -32.28
N ALA A 343 -28.46 -10.70 -31.86
CA ALA A 343 -28.20 -11.49 -30.65
C ALA A 343 -28.62 -10.78 -29.35
N LEU A 344 -28.50 -9.45 -29.26
CA LEU A 344 -29.03 -8.67 -28.13
C LEU A 344 -30.56 -8.57 -28.14
N GLU A 345 -31.19 -8.53 -29.31
CA GLU A 345 -32.65 -8.55 -29.42
C GLU A 345 -33.23 -9.83 -28.85
N VAL A 346 -32.73 -11.00 -29.30
CA VAL A 346 -33.18 -12.31 -28.79
C VAL A 346 -32.87 -12.46 -27.30
N ARG A 347 -31.62 -12.18 -26.87
CA ARG A 347 -31.15 -12.44 -25.50
C ARG A 347 -31.64 -11.43 -24.47
N VAL A 348 -31.93 -10.18 -24.85
CA VAL A 348 -32.29 -9.10 -23.91
C VAL A 348 -33.69 -8.58 -24.17
N VAL A 349 -34.00 -8.14 -25.39
CA VAL A 349 -35.28 -7.45 -25.67
C VAL A 349 -36.46 -8.41 -25.63
N PHE A 350 -36.43 -9.51 -26.38
CA PHE A 350 -37.54 -10.47 -26.36
C PHE A 350 -37.57 -11.30 -25.08
N HIS A 351 -36.41 -11.70 -24.54
CA HIS A 351 -36.34 -12.48 -23.30
C HIS A 351 -36.79 -11.69 -22.05
N ALA A 352 -36.22 -10.49 -21.80
CA ALA A 352 -36.50 -9.73 -20.57
C ALA A 352 -37.60 -8.68 -20.73
N PHE A 353 -37.74 -8.07 -21.92
CA PHE A 353 -38.71 -7.00 -22.17
C PHE A 353 -39.91 -7.42 -23.03
N GLY A 354 -39.99 -8.67 -23.50
CA GLY A 354 -41.04 -9.14 -24.41
C GLY A 354 -42.47 -8.91 -23.92
N ARG A 355 -42.71 -8.93 -22.60
CA ARG A 355 -44.01 -8.65 -21.98
C ARG A 355 -44.46 -7.18 -22.05
N TYR A 356 -43.53 -6.25 -22.31
CA TYR A 356 -43.82 -4.81 -22.43
C TYR A 356 -43.93 -4.36 -23.90
N ILE A 357 -43.64 -5.24 -24.86
CA ILE A 357 -43.79 -4.96 -26.30
C ILE A 357 -45.27 -5.13 -26.66
N GLN A 358 -45.97 -4.03 -26.91
CA GLN A 358 -47.43 -4.05 -27.16
C GLN A 358 -47.81 -4.46 -28.58
N VAL A 359 -46.82 -4.69 -29.45
CA VAL A 359 -47.02 -5.07 -30.86
C VAL A 359 -47.11 -6.60 -30.97
N PRO A 360 -48.10 -7.16 -31.69
CA PRO A 360 -48.16 -8.60 -31.92
C PRO A 360 -47.09 -9.07 -32.93
N PRO A 361 -46.65 -10.34 -32.85
CA PRO A 361 -45.82 -10.94 -33.90
C PRO A 361 -46.61 -11.10 -35.22
N PRO A 362 -45.94 -11.02 -36.39
CA PRO A 362 -44.50 -10.85 -36.58
C PRO A 362 -44.01 -9.38 -36.56
N LEU A 363 -44.91 -8.41 -36.44
CA LEU A 363 -44.57 -6.98 -36.54
C LEU A 363 -43.65 -6.50 -35.41
N ASN A 364 -43.68 -7.14 -34.24
CA ASN A 364 -42.73 -6.86 -33.16
C ASN A 364 -41.27 -7.08 -33.58
N TYR A 365 -40.94 -8.20 -34.24
CA TYR A 365 -39.58 -8.48 -34.74
C TYR A 365 -39.14 -7.44 -35.77
N VAL A 366 -40.03 -7.07 -36.70
CA VAL A 366 -39.74 -6.07 -37.75
C VAL A 366 -39.52 -4.67 -37.16
N LEU A 367 -40.35 -4.22 -36.21
CA LEU A 367 -40.19 -2.91 -35.61
C LEU A 367 -39.01 -2.85 -34.64
N VAL A 368 -38.77 -3.89 -33.83
CA VAL A 368 -37.59 -3.96 -32.95
C VAL A 368 -36.30 -3.93 -33.76
N THR A 369 -36.16 -4.78 -34.79
CA THR A 369 -34.98 -4.77 -35.67
C THR A 369 -34.75 -3.42 -36.35
N ILE A 370 -35.80 -2.79 -36.91
CA ILE A 370 -35.70 -1.44 -37.48
C ILE A 370 -35.18 -0.43 -36.45
N THR A 371 -35.65 -0.49 -35.20
CA THR A 371 -35.23 0.48 -34.16
C THR A 371 -33.80 0.27 -33.69
N MET A 372 -33.42 -0.96 -33.37
CA MET A 372 -32.10 -1.26 -32.82
C MET A 372 -31.04 -1.19 -33.90
N LEU A 373 -31.24 -1.85 -35.05
CA LEU A 373 -30.27 -1.85 -36.14
C LEU A 373 -30.19 -0.47 -36.81
N GLY A 374 -31.33 0.19 -37.05
CA GLY A 374 -31.34 1.53 -37.62
C GLY A 374 -30.70 2.57 -36.70
N GLY A 375 -31.00 2.53 -35.40
CA GLY A 375 -30.42 3.42 -34.41
C GLY A 375 -28.91 3.19 -34.22
N SER A 376 -28.47 1.94 -34.16
CA SER A 376 -27.04 1.60 -34.02
C SER A 376 -26.25 1.87 -35.31
N ALA A 377 -26.85 1.67 -36.49
CA ALA A 377 -26.23 1.97 -37.77
C ALA A 377 -26.07 3.49 -37.97
N ALA A 378 -27.09 4.28 -37.63
CA ALA A 378 -27.01 5.74 -37.66
C ALA A 378 -25.92 6.26 -36.69
N ALA A 379 -25.88 5.73 -35.46
CA ALA A 379 -24.83 6.06 -34.49
C ALA A 379 -23.43 5.67 -34.97
N GLY A 380 -23.29 4.49 -35.59
CA GLY A 380 -22.04 4.00 -36.17
C GLY A 380 -21.56 4.84 -37.34
N ALA A 381 -22.45 5.17 -38.29
CA ALA A 381 -22.13 6.01 -39.44
C ALA A 381 -21.67 7.42 -39.03
N TYR A 382 -22.34 8.05 -38.05
CA TYR A 382 -21.91 9.32 -37.49
C TYR A 382 -20.57 9.20 -36.73
N ALA A 383 -20.37 8.16 -35.92
CA ALA A 383 -19.12 7.92 -35.20
C ALA A 383 -17.92 7.63 -36.12
N MET A 384 -18.17 7.07 -37.31
CA MET A 384 -17.17 6.87 -38.35
C MET A 384 -16.97 8.09 -39.27
N GLY A 385 -17.82 9.10 -39.17
CA GLY A 385 -17.73 10.33 -39.97
C GLY A 385 -18.29 10.22 -41.39
N LEU A 386 -19.14 9.24 -41.66
CA LEU A 386 -19.74 8.98 -42.98
C LEU A 386 -20.89 9.95 -43.34
N VAL A 387 -21.29 10.82 -42.42
CA VAL A 387 -22.33 11.84 -42.63
C VAL A 387 -21.66 13.16 -43.05
N SER A 388 -21.23 13.22 -44.31
CA SER A 388 -20.61 14.40 -44.94
C SER A 388 -21.41 14.94 -46.13
N ASP A 389 -22.03 14.03 -46.89
CA ASP A 389 -22.57 14.30 -48.22
C ASP A 389 -24.09 14.47 -48.15
N ALA A 390 -24.68 15.28 -49.05
CA ALA A 390 -26.11 15.56 -49.05
C ALA A 390 -26.99 14.29 -49.09
N LEU A 391 -26.60 13.27 -49.86
CA LEU A 391 -27.30 11.98 -49.89
C LEU A 391 -27.17 11.21 -48.56
N SER A 392 -25.99 11.24 -47.93
CA SER A 392 -25.75 10.59 -46.64
C SER A 392 -26.51 11.28 -45.49
N SER A 393 -26.67 12.60 -45.56
CA SER A 393 -27.41 13.39 -44.56
C SER A 393 -28.92 13.20 -44.71
N VAL A 394 -29.43 13.12 -45.94
CA VAL A 394 -30.83 12.70 -46.22
C VAL A 394 -31.09 11.27 -45.73
N ALA A 395 -30.18 10.32 -45.95
CA ALA A 395 -30.32 8.95 -45.43
C ALA A 395 -30.26 8.90 -43.88
N PHE A 396 -29.43 9.73 -43.26
CA PHE A 396 -29.33 9.84 -41.79
C PHE A 396 -30.57 10.49 -41.17
N THR A 397 -31.15 11.51 -41.80
CA THR A 397 -32.39 12.15 -41.33
C THR A 397 -33.62 11.26 -41.52
N THR A 398 -33.76 10.56 -42.65
CA THR A 398 -34.90 9.62 -42.84
C THR A 398 -34.80 8.41 -41.91
N SER A 399 -33.62 7.82 -41.73
CA SER A 399 -33.44 6.71 -40.77
C SER A 399 -33.74 7.14 -39.33
N ALA A 400 -33.32 8.33 -38.89
CA ALA A 400 -33.65 8.84 -37.56
C ALA A 400 -35.17 9.04 -37.33
N ILE A 401 -35.90 9.49 -38.35
CA ILE A 401 -37.37 9.61 -38.31
C ILE A 401 -38.02 8.22 -38.18
N VAL A 402 -37.63 7.27 -39.05
CA VAL A 402 -38.18 5.90 -39.09
C VAL A 402 -37.90 5.15 -37.78
N VAL A 403 -36.67 5.22 -37.27
CA VAL A 403 -36.27 4.63 -35.99
C VAL A 403 -37.09 5.20 -34.84
N SER A 404 -37.27 6.53 -34.77
CA SER A 404 -38.03 7.15 -33.67
C SER A 404 -39.53 6.83 -33.74
N ALA A 405 -40.09 6.74 -34.94
CA ALA A 405 -41.48 6.36 -35.16
C ALA A 405 -41.73 4.88 -34.78
N ALA A 406 -40.90 3.95 -35.29
CA ALA A 406 -41.00 2.53 -34.96
C ALA A 406 -40.78 2.27 -33.46
N GLY A 407 -39.86 3.00 -32.82
CA GLY A 407 -39.57 2.86 -31.39
C GLY A 407 -40.74 3.28 -30.52
N ALA A 408 -41.47 4.32 -30.92
CA ALA A 408 -42.70 4.73 -30.25
C ALA A 408 -43.78 3.63 -30.30
N VAL A 409 -43.93 2.94 -31.44
CA VAL A 409 -44.91 1.86 -31.61
C VAL A 409 -44.53 0.63 -30.78
N VAL A 410 -43.25 0.23 -30.74
CA VAL A 410 -42.74 -0.86 -29.88
C VAL A 410 -43.02 -0.58 -28.40
N VAL A 411 -42.86 0.68 -27.97
CA VAL A 411 -43.04 1.17 -26.59
C VAL A 411 -44.51 1.33 -26.18
N GLY A 412 -45.47 1.16 -27.09
CA GLY A 412 -46.89 1.36 -26.80
C GLY A 412 -47.33 2.82 -26.74
N PHE A 413 -46.68 3.70 -27.52
CA PHE A 413 -47.10 5.09 -27.66
C PHE A 413 -48.32 5.20 -28.59
N PRO A 414 -49.36 6.00 -28.27
CA PRO A 414 -50.60 6.02 -29.07
C PRO A 414 -50.34 6.46 -30.52
N LEU A 415 -50.84 5.68 -31.48
CA LEU A 415 -50.63 5.89 -32.93
C LEU A 415 -51.02 7.29 -33.40
N LEU A 416 -52.06 7.88 -32.81
CA LEU A 416 -52.57 9.22 -33.11
C LEU A 416 -51.52 10.32 -32.81
N PHE A 417 -50.57 10.07 -31.90
CA PHE A 417 -49.49 10.98 -31.54
C PHE A 417 -48.13 10.61 -32.15
N LEU A 418 -48.04 9.58 -33.00
CA LEU A 418 -46.82 9.13 -33.69
C LEU A 418 -46.02 10.25 -34.41
N PRO A 419 -46.64 11.33 -34.94
CA PRO A 419 -45.88 12.48 -35.45
C PRO A 419 -44.93 13.14 -34.44
N LEU A 420 -45.21 13.08 -33.13
CA LEU A 420 -44.34 13.69 -32.10
C LEU A 420 -42.97 12.96 -32.00
N PRO A 421 -42.91 11.62 -31.86
CA PRO A 421 -41.69 10.84 -32.06
C PRO A 421 -40.98 11.09 -33.41
N ALA A 422 -41.72 11.13 -34.52
CA ALA A 422 -41.13 11.38 -35.84
C ALA A 422 -40.41 12.75 -35.91
N VAL A 423 -41.03 13.79 -35.36
CA VAL A 423 -40.45 15.14 -35.24
C VAL A 423 -39.27 15.16 -34.27
N ALA A 424 -39.28 14.35 -33.20
CA ALA A 424 -38.13 14.20 -32.31
C ALA A 424 -36.90 13.63 -33.06
N GLY A 425 -37.09 12.56 -33.85
CA GLY A 425 -36.05 11.97 -34.69
C GLY A 425 -35.47 12.96 -35.72
N PHE A 426 -36.33 13.72 -36.39
CA PHE A 426 -35.92 14.80 -37.29
C PHE A 426 -35.06 15.87 -36.59
N TYR A 427 -35.49 16.33 -35.41
CA TYR A 427 -34.73 17.34 -34.65
C TYR A 427 -33.40 16.82 -34.12
N LEU A 428 -33.31 15.54 -33.73
CA LEU A 428 -32.05 14.90 -33.35
C LEU A 428 -31.07 14.85 -34.53
N ALA A 429 -31.52 14.43 -35.71
CA ALA A 429 -30.67 14.37 -36.89
C ALA A 429 -30.22 15.78 -37.34
N ARG A 430 -31.14 16.75 -37.36
CA ARG A 430 -30.84 18.17 -37.64
C ARG A 430 -29.84 18.78 -36.65
N PHE A 431 -29.81 18.32 -35.40
CA PHE A 431 -28.77 18.71 -34.45
C PHE A 431 -27.39 18.16 -34.84
N PHE A 432 -27.26 16.89 -35.23
CA PHE A 432 -25.96 16.35 -35.64
C PHE A 432 -25.42 16.99 -36.93
N GLU A 433 -26.29 17.24 -37.92
CA GLU A 433 -25.95 17.98 -39.14
C GLU A 433 -25.57 19.45 -38.86
N LYS A 434 -26.52 20.22 -38.33
CA LYS A 434 -26.49 21.70 -38.32
C LYS A 434 -26.09 22.30 -36.97
N LYS A 435 -25.83 21.45 -35.96
CA LYS A 435 -25.30 21.79 -34.62
C LYS A 435 -26.13 22.84 -33.87
N SER A 436 -27.41 22.95 -34.21
CA SER A 436 -28.33 23.91 -33.59
C SER A 436 -28.85 23.40 -32.24
N LEU A 437 -28.58 24.18 -31.19
CA LEU A 437 -29.02 23.88 -29.82
C LEU A 437 -30.54 23.88 -29.69
N VAL A 438 -31.25 24.70 -30.47
CA VAL A 438 -32.72 24.76 -30.46
C VAL A 438 -33.33 23.42 -30.87
N SER A 439 -32.81 22.80 -31.93
CA SER A 439 -33.23 21.44 -32.32
C SER A 439 -32.87 20.38 -31.28
N TYR A 440 -31.75 20.54 -30.54
CA TYR A 440 -31.43 19.61 -29.45
C TYR A 440 -32.46 19.69 -28.31
N PHE A 441 -32.79 20.90 -27.83
CA PHE A 441 -33.79 21.06 -26.77
C PHE A 441 -35.19 20.64 -27.21
N ALA A 442 -35.57 20.85 -28.47
CA ALA A 442 -36.82 20.33 -29.04
C ALA A 442 -36.87 18.79 -29.02
N PHE A 443 -35.78 18.12 -29.44
CA PHE A 443 -35.65 16.67 -29.30
C PHE A 443 -35.74 16.21 -27.83
N VAL A 444 -35.06 16.89 -26.91
CA VAL A 444 -35.06 16.52 -25.49
C VAL A 444 -36.45 16.59 -24.87
N ILE A 445 -37.23 17.63 -25.18
CA ILE A 445 -38.63 17.75 -24.70
C ILE A 445 -39.46 16.57 -25.21
N LEU A 446 -39.48 16.34 -26.53
CA LEU A 446 -40.29 15.28 -27.15
C LEU A 446 -39.86 13.86 -26.73
N GLY A 447 -38.55 13.59 -26.68
CA GLY A 447 -38.03 12.30 -26.22
C GLY A 447 -38.25 12.07 -24.72
N SER A 448 -38.21 13.10 -23.90
CA SER A 448 -38.55 12.98 -22.47
C SER A 448 -40.04 12.66 -22.24
N LEU A 449 -40.93 13.14 -23.12
CA LEU A 449 -42.34 12.78 -23.09
C LEU A 449 -42.54 11.28 -23.42
N MET A 450 -41.81 10.73 -24.40
CA MET A 450 -41.83 9.29 -24.69
C MET A 450 -41.31 8.45 -23.52
N ALA A 451 -40.19 8.84 -22.91
CA ALA A 451 -39.64 8.16 -21.74
C ALA A 451 -40.58 8.24 -20.52
N THR A 452 -41.26 9.38 -20.35
CA THR A 452 -42.28 9.57 -19.31
C THR A 452 -43.49 8.68 -19.56
N TRP A 453 -44.01 8.61 -20.80
CA TRP A 453 -45.12 7.72 -21.16
C TRP A 453 -44.83 6.26 -20.82
N PHE A 454 -43.66 5.75 -21.21
CA PHE A 454 -43.28 4.36 -20.92
C PHE A 454 -43.29 4.05 -19.42
N VAL A 455 -42.71 4.93 -18.59
CA VAL A 455 -42.67 4.74 -17.12
C VAL A 455 -44.06 4.90 -16.49
N LEU A 456 -44.86 5.86 -16.96
CA LEU A 456 -46.24 6.04 -16.51
C LEU A 456 -47.09 4.80 -16.80
N HIS A 457 -47.13 4.38 -18.06
CA HIS A 457 -48.04 3.35 -18.52
C HIS A 457 -47.74 1.94 -17.96
N ASN A 458 -46.46 1.63 -17.68
CA ASN A 458 -46.06 0.29 -17.23
C ASN A 458 -45.85 0.16 -15.71
N PHE A 459 -45.51 1.24 -14.97
CA PHE A 459 -45.03 1.12 -13.59
C PHE A 459 -45.68 2.06 -12.56
N TRP A 460 -46.39 3.10 -12.97
CA TRP A 460 -46.80 4.19 -12.06
C TRP A 460 -48.00 3.87 -11.17
N ASP A 461 -48.90 2.99 -11.63
CA ASP A 461 -50.10 2.58 -10.88
C ASP A 461 -49.95 1.20 -10.20
N LEU A 462 -48.78 0.59 -10.32
CA LEU A 462 -48.41 -0.60 -9.55
C LEU A 462 -48.10 -0.21 -8.09
N ASN A 463 -48.98 -0.60 -7.17
CA ASN A 463 -48.86 -0.34 -5.72
C ASN A 463 -47.85 -1.25 -5.01
N ILE A 464 -46.62 -1.35 -5.54
CA ILE A 464 -45.52 -2.13 -4.98
C ILE A 464 -44.66 -1.25 -4.08
N TRP A 465 -44.17 -1.80 -2.96
CA TRP A 465 -43.19 -1.14 -2.08
C TRP A 465 -41.80 -1.74 -2.33
N MET A 466 -40.80 -0.88 -2.57
CA MET A 466 -39.45 -1.27 -2.99
C MET A 466 -38.42 -0.31 -2.40
N ALA A 467 -37.29 -0.84 -1.90
CA ALA A 467 -36.19 -0.05 -1.30
C ALA A 467 -36.63 0.97 -0.21
N GLY A 468 -37.71 0.66 0.52
CA GLY A 468 -38.29 1.53 1.55
C GLY A 468 -39.12 2.71 1.03
N MET A 469 -39.61 2.66 -0.22
CA MET A 469 -40.46 3.68 -0.86
C MET A 469 -41.55 3.03 -1.74
N SER A 470 -42.61 3.77 -2.07
CA SER A 470 -43.58 3.29 -3.08
C SER A 470 -43.01 3.37 -4.49
N LEU A 471 -43.34 2.42 -5.35
CA LEU A 471 -42.86 2.37 -6.75
C LEU A 471 -43.23 3.64 -7.52
N LYS A 472 -44.43 4.19 -7.31
CA LYS A 472 -44.88 5.50 -7.84
C LYS A 472 -43.97 6.66 -7.44
N SER A 473 -43.43 6.67 -6.22
CA SER A 473 -42.43 7.66 -5.78
C SER A 473 -41.07 7.45 -6.47
N PHE A 474 -40.70 6.20 -6.73
CA PHE A 474 -39.47 5.85 -7.43
C PHE A 474 -39.52 6.19 -8.93
N CYS A 475 -40.65 5.94 -9.60
CA CYS A 475 -40.88 6.35 -10.99
C CYS A 475 -40.64 7.84 -11.22
N LYS A 476 -41.07 8.70 -10.29
CA LYS A 476 -40.78 10.16 -10.31
C LYS A 476 -39.28 10.45 -10.32
N LEU A 477 -38.49 9.69 -9.56
CA LEU A 477 -37.04 9.82 -9.51
C LEU A 477 -36.38 9.33 -10.81
N ILE A 478 -36.81 8.21 -11.39
CA ILE A 478 -36.34 7.79 -12.73
C ILE A 478 -36.61 8.88 -13.77
N ILE A 479 -37.83 9.40 -13.85
CA ILE A 479 -38.24 10.39 -14.86
C ILE A 479 -37.42 11.69 -14.69
N ALA A 480 -37.25 12.17 -13.46
CA ALA A 480 -36.38 13.31 -13.19
C ALA A 480 -34.92 13.04 -13.60
N ASN A 481 -34.42 11.82 -13.37
CA ASN A 481 -33.04 11.45 -13.72
C ASN A 481 -32.81 11.35 -15.23
N SER A 482 -33.77 10.81 -15.99
CA SER A 482 -33.67 10.71 -17.45
C SER A 482 -33.81 12.07 -18.14
N VAL A 483 -34.71 12.94 -17.68
CA VAL A 483 -34.83 14.34 -18.12
C VAL A 483 -33.50 15.09 -17.88
N LEU A 484 -32.88 14.92 -16.70
CA LEU A 484 -31.56 15.52 -16.43
C LEU A 484 -30.47 14.94 -17.35
N ALA A 485 -30.41 13.62 -17.51
CA ALA A 485 -29.43 12.98 -18.39
C ALA A 485 -29.55 13.42 -19.87
N MET A 486 -30.76 13.69 -20.35
CA MET A 486 -31.01 14.20 -21.71
C MET A 486 -30.78 15.70 -21.85
N THR A 487 -31.02 16.52 -20.82
CA THR A 487 -30.80 17.99 -20.91
C THR A 487 -29.32 18.39 -20.78
N ILE A 488 -28.56 17.70 -19.93
CA ILE A 488 -27.17 18.04 -19.59
C ILE A 488 -26.22 18.18 -20.81
N PRO A 489 -26.23 17.28 -21.83
CA PRO A 489 -25.33 17.42 -22.98
C PRO A 489 -25.61 18.68 -23.80
N GLY A 490 -26.87 19.12 -23.87
CA GLY A 490 -27.26 20.39 -24.49
C GLY A 490 -26.78 21.60 -23.67
N LEU A 491 -26.96 21.55 -22.35
CA LEU A 491 -26.47 22.58 -21.43
C LEU A 491 -24.94 22.71 -21.49
N ALA A 492 -24.20 21.60 -21.61
CA ALA A 492 -22.74 21.61 -21.72
C ALA A 492 -22.21 22.23 -23.03
N LEU A 493 -23.05 22.42 -24.05
CA LEU A 493 -22.69 23.06 -25.32
C LEU A 493 -22.93 24.58 -25.33
N LEU A 494 -23.63 25.13 -24.34
CA LEU A 494 -23.88 26.57 -24.18
C LEU A 494 -22.58 27.41 -24.09
N PRO A 495 -22.65 28.73 -24.33
CA PRO A 495 -21.53 29.64 -24.12
C PRO A 495 -21.11 29.70 -22.63
N SER A 496 -19.82 29.96 -22.38
CA SER A 496 -19.19 29.86 -21.06
C SER A 496 -19.86 30.66 -19.93
N LYS A 497 -20.54 31.77 -20.25
CA LYS A 497 -21.34 32.56 -19.29
C LYS A 497 -22.47 31.75 -18.62
N LEU A 498 -22.93 30.67 -19.25
CA LEU A 498 -24.02 29.82 -18.77
C LEU A 498 -23.55 28.46 -18.21
N ASN A 499 -22.23 28.22 -18.11
CA ASN A 499 -21.69 26.95 -17.58
C ASN A 499 -22.27 26.56 -16.22
N PHE A 500 -22.63 27.53 -15.37
CA PHE A 500 -23.27 27.29 -14.08
C PHE A 500 -24.55 26.42 -14.18
N LEU A 501 -25.33 26.53 -15.26
CA LEU A 501 -26.50 25.66 -15.49
C LEU A 501 -26.07 24.21 -15.76
N SER A 502 -25.00 24.00 -16.52
CA SER A 502 -24.46 22.64 -16.72
C SER A 502 -23.80 22.07 -15.46
N GLU A 503 -23.17 22.92 -14.63
CA GLU A 503 -22.57 22.52 -13.35
C GLU A 503 -23.66 22.12 -12.34
N ALA A 504 -24.69 22.93 -12.18
CA ALA A 504 -25.84 22.65 -11.32
C ALA A 504 -26.59 21.40 -11.80
N GLY A 505 -26.85 21.27 -13.11
CA GLY A 505 -27.51 20.11 -13.71
C GLY A 505 -26.72 18.81 -13.47
N LEU A 506 -25.41 18.81 -13.71
CA LEU A 506 -24.54 17.65 -13.42
C LEU A 506 -24.54 17.29 -11.94
N ILE A 507 -24.47 18.27 -11.03
CA ILE A 507 -24.50 18.03 -9.59
C ILE A 507 -25.86 17.45 -9.18
N SER A 508 -26.99 17.98 -9.68
CA SER A 508 -28.32 17.43 -9.38
C SER A 508 -28.49 16.00 -9.90
N HIS A 509 -28.00 15.71 -11.11
CA HIS A 509 -28.03 14.35 -11.68
C HIS A 509 -27.16 13.37 -10.87
N ALA A 510 -25.95 13.78 -10.48
CA ALA A 510 -25.08 12.96 -9.64
C ALA A 510 -25.70 12.69 -8.26
N LEU A 511 -26.24 13.72 -7.59
CA LEU A 511 -26.93 13.57 -6.30
C LEU A 511 -28.13 12.62 -6.38
N LEU A 512 -28.98 12.78 -7.41
CA LEU A 512 -30.18 11.97 -7.59
C LEU A 512 -29.82 10.52 -7.93
N LEU A 513 -28.81 10.29 -8.78
CA LEU A 513 -28.28 8.96 -9.06
C LEU A 513 -27.67 8.30 -7.80
N CYS A 514 -26.92 9.05 -6.98
CA CYS A 514 -26.42 8.55 -5.68
C CYS A 514 -27.56 8.20 -4.72
N TYR A 515 -28.65 8.98 -4.69
CA TYR A 515 -29.84 8.66 -3.89
C TYR A 515 -30.53 7.38 -4.35
N ILE A 516 -30.72 7.21 -5.67
CA ILE A 516 -31.31 6.00 -6.25
C ILE A 516 -30.45 4.77 -5.91
N GLU A 517 -29.15 4.80 -6.19
CA GLU A 517 -28.27 3.65 -5.94
C GLU A 517 -28.14 3.31 -4.45
N ASN A 518 -28.02 4.31 -3.56
CA ASN A 518 -28.02 4.10 -2.10
C ASN A 518 -29.33 3.48 -1.60
N ARG A 519 -30.46 3.82 -2.22
CA ARG A 519 -31.73 3.16 -1.89
C ARG A 519 -31.74 1.71 -2.36
N PHE A 520 -31.46 1.45 -3.63
CA PHE A 520 -31.44 0.09 -4.16
C PHE A 520 -30.49 -0.82 -3.38
N PHE A 521 -29.20 -0.48 -3.35
CA PHE A 521 -28.15 -1.36 -2.85
C PHE A 521 -28.30 -1.60 -1.33
N ASN A 522 -28.37 -0.53 -0.53
CA ASN A 522 -28.38 -0.67 0.93
C ASN A 522 -29.75 -1.08 1.49
N TYR A 523 -30.89 -0.69 0.89
CA TYR A 523 -32.18 -1.17 1.40
C TYR A 523 -32.55 -2.56 0.90
N SER A 524 -32.04 -3.06 -0.25
CA SER A 524 -32.22 -4.49 -0.56
C SER A 524 -31.39 -5.35 0.38
N SER A 525 -30.09 -5.04 0.58
CA SER A 525 -29.20 -5.86 1.40
C SER A 525 -29.61 -5.92 2.88
N ILE A 526 -30.19 -4.85 3.44
CA ILE A 526 -30.61 -4.81 4.85
C ILE A 526 -31.92 -5.58 5.11
N TYR A 527 -32.83 -5.66 4.13
CA TYR A 527 -34.19 -6.21 4.33
C TYR A 527 -34.46 -7.55 3.63
N TYR A 528 -33.66 -7.95 2.64
CA TYR A 528 -33.81 -9.20 1.89
C TYR A 528 -32.61 -10.14 2.11
N TYR A 529 -32.10 -10.22 3.35
CA TYR A 529 -30.95 -11.03 3.76
C TYR A 529 -31.26 -12.55 3.83
N GLY A 530 -31.92 -13.09 2.80
CA GLY A 530 -32.40 -14.48 2.76
C GLY A 530 -32.94 -14.96 1.41
N PHE A 531 -32.79 -14.18 0.33
CA PHE A 531 -33.00 -14.62 -1.05
C PHE A 531 -31.66 -14.51 -1.78
N GLU A 532 -30.87 -15.58 -1.76
CA GLU A 532 -29.45 -15.53 -2.13
C GLU A 532 -29.19 -15.27 -3.63
N ASP A 533 -30.14 -15.63 -4.51
CA ASP A 533 -29.98 -15.57 -5.96
C ASP A 533 -30.33 -14.21 -6.62
N GLU A 534 -31.20 -13.38 -6.03
CA GLU A 534 -31.76 -12.19 -6.70
C GLU A 534 -31.32 -10.84 -6.07
N VAL A 535 -30.06 -10.47 -6.31
CA VAL A 535 -29.51 -9.15 -5.94
C VAL A 535 -30.13 -8.04 -6.80
N MET A 536 -31.18 -7.39 -6.27
CA MET A 536 -31.98 -6.34 -6.95
C MET A 536 -31.18 -5.19 -7.59
N TYR A 537 -29.96 -4.89 -7.12
CA TYR A 537 -29.04 -3.98 -7.79
C TYR A 537 -27.58 -4.40 -7.58
N PRO A 538 -26.88 -4.90 -8.60
CA PRO A 538 -25.60 -5.56 -8.40
C PRO A 538 -24.42 -4.60 -8.23
N SER A 539 -23.44 -5.02 -7.43
CA SER A 539 -22.22 -4.26 -7.08
C SER A 539 -21.44 -3.74 -8.30
N TYR A 540 -21.38 -4.52 -9.40
CA TYR A 540 -20.68 -4.12 -10.62
C TYR A 540 -21.32 -2.89 -11.31
N MET A 541 -22.63 -2.66 -11.15
CA MET A 541 -23.28 -1.47 -11.68
C MET A 541 -22.83 -0.21 -10.93
N VAL A 542 -22.72 -0.26 -9.59
CA VAL A 542 -22.16 0.83 -8.78
C VAL A 542 -20.75 1.17 -9.28
N VAL A 543 -19.88 0.17 -9.41
CA VAL A 543 -18.51 0.36 -9.92
C VAL A 543 -18.54 1.00 -11.32
N MET A 544 -19.37 0.49 -12.24
CA MET A 544 -19.48 1.03 -13.59
C MET A 544 -19.95 2.50 -13.60
N THR A 545 -20.99 2.87 -12.85
CA THR A 545 -21.48 4.26 -12.84
C THR A 545 -20.51 5.21 -12.14
N THR A 546 -19.74 4.77 -11.13
CA THR A 546 -18.65 5.59 -10.55
C THR A 546 -17.57 5.89 -11.59
N LEU A 547 -17.09 4.86 -12.32
CA LEU A 547 -15.98 5.00 -13.27
C LEU A 547 -16.38 5.81 -14.50
N LEU A 548 -17.60 5.61 -15.02
CA LEU A 548 -18.15 6.41 -16.11
C LEU A 548 -18.35 7.88 -15.69
N GLY A 549 -18.87 8.12 -14.48
CA GLY A 549 -19.01 9.46 -13.90
C GLY A 549 -17.67 10.19 -13.77
N LEU A 550 -16.68 9.55 -13.14
CA LEU A 550 -15.32 10.10 -13.00
C LEU A 550 -14.63 10.33 -14.36
N ALA A 551 -14.82 9.44 -15.34
CA ALA A 551 -14.30 9.62 -16.69
C ALA A 551 -14.95 10.81 -17.42
N LEU A 552 -16.27 11.01 -17.26
CA LEU A 552 -17.02 12.13 -17.81
C LEU A 552 -16.58 13.47 -17.18
N VAL A 553 -16.47 13.52 -15.85
CA VAL A 553 -15.96 14.70 -15.11
C VAL A 553 -14.53 15.05 -15.54
N ARG A 554 -13.66 14.04 -15.68
CA ARG A 554 -12.29 14.22 -16.19
C ARG A 554 -12.27 14.75 -17.63
N ARG A 555 -13.15 14.26 -18.50
CA ARG A 555 -13.24 14.73 -19.90
C ARG A 555 -13.71 16.18 -19.98
N LEU A 556 -14.81 16.51 -19.30
CA LEU A 556 -15.41 17.85 -19.32
C LEU A 556 -14.54 18.92 -18.63
N SER A 557 -13.73 18.54 -17.64
CA SER A 557 -12.72 19.44 -17.04
C SER A 557 -11.48 19.65 -17.92
N VAL A 558 -11.02 18.63 -18.66
CA VAL A 558 -9.98 18.80 -19.71
C VAL A 558 -10.48 19.69 -20.86
N ASP A 559 -11.77 19.59 -21.17
CA ASP A 559 -12.46 20.43 -22.17
C ASP A 559 -12.82 21.84 -21.67
N ASN A 560 -12.45 22.21 -20.42
CA ASN A 560 -12.78 23.48 -19.75
C ASN A 560 -14.28 23.83 -19.76
N ARG A 561 -15.17 22.82 -19.75
CA ARG A 561 -16.64 23.00 -19.68
C ARG A 561 -17.19 23.08 -18.26
N ILE A 562 -16.43 22.62 -17.27
CA ILE A 562 -16.81 22.60 -15.85
C ILE A 562 -15.71 23.30 -15.04
N GLY A 563 -16.08 24.23 -14.17
CA GLY A 563 -15.18 24.89 -13.22
C GLY A 563 -14.72 23.97 -12.08
N GLY A 564 -13.55 24.29 -11.49
CA GLY A 564 -12.91 23.45 -10.47
C GLY A 564 -13.78 23.10 -9.25
N LYS A 565 -14.73 23.98 -8.89
CA LYS A 565 -15.69 23.74 -7.79
C LYS A 565 -16.63 22.56 -8.10
N ALA A 566 -17.26 22.55 -9.28
CA ALA A 566 -18.14 21.47 -9.67
C ALA A 566 -17.38 20.17 -9.96
N VAL A 567 -16.15 20.25 -10.49
CA VAL A 567 -15.26 19.07 -10.61
C VAL A 567 -15.02 18.43 -9.24
N TRP A 568 -14.66 19.23 -8.23
CA TRP A 568 -14.46 18.78 -6.85
C TRP A 568 -15.71 18.08 -6.28
N ILE A 569 -16.88 18.75 -6.30
CA ILE A 569 -18.15 18.18 -5.80
C ILE A 569 -18.48 16.86 -6.49
N LEU A 570 -18.42 16.83 -7.83
CA LEU A 570 -18.74 15.63 -8.61
C LEU A 570 -17.77 14.49 -8.33
N THR A 571 -16.46 14.76 -8.16
CA THR A 571 -15.52 13.71 -7.75
C THR A 571 -15.85 13.15 -6.37
N CYS A 572 -16.19 13.98 -5.38
CA CYS A 572 -16.58 13.50 -4.05
C CYS A 572 -17.85 12.62 -4.11
N LEU A 573 -18.87 13.03 -4.87
CA LEU A 573 -20.12 12.27 -5.03
C LEU A 573 -19.94 10.93 -5.76
N TYR A 574 -19.10 10.87 -6.80
CA TYR A 574 -18.84 9.60 -7.48
C TYR A 574 -17.90 8.67 -6.67
N PHE A 575 -16.99 9.21 -5.85
CA PHE A 575 -16.17 8.39 -4.95
C PHE A 575 -16.94 7.89 -3.73
N SER A 576 -17.89 8.66 -3.17
CA SER A 576 -18.65 8.24 -1.98
C SER A 576 -19.53 7.00 -2.22
N LYS A 577 -20.02 6.81 -3.44
CA LYS A 577 -20.71 5.58 -3.88
C LYS A 577 -19.90 4.30 -3.60
N LEU A 578 -18.57 4.33 -3.72
CA LEU A 578 -17.75 3.14 -3.50
C LEU A 578 -17.78 2.65 -2.05
N ALA A 579 -18.15 3.51 -1.08
CA ALA A 579 -18.30 3.10 0.31
C ALA A 579 -19.43 2.07 0.53
N MET A 580 -20.46 2.06 -0.34
CA MET A 580 -21.53 1.03 -0.31
C MET A 580 -20.98 -0.39 -0.45
N LEU A 581 -19.91 -0.56 -1.22
CA LEU A 581 -19.31 -1.86 -1.52
C LEU A 581 -18.55 -2.46 -0.32
N PHE A 582 -18.30 -1.67 0.73
CA PHE A 582 -17.61 -2.09 1.94
C PHE A 582 -18.54 -2.14 3.16
N ILE A 583 -19.54 -1.25 3.25
CA ILE A 583 -20.45 -1.17 4.40
C ILE A 583 -21.89 -0.91 3.90
N SER A 584 -22.78 -1.86 4.17
CA SER A 584 -24.20 -1.80 3.83
C SER A 584 -25.03 -1.09 4.91
N SER A 585 -24.96 0.24 4.96
CA SER A 585 -25.74 1.05 5.90
C SER A 585 -26.41 2.27 5.26
N LYS A 586 -27.56 2.66 5.81
CA LYS A 586 -28.54 3.59 5.21
C LYS A 586 -27.97 4.98 4.91
N SER A 587 -26.97 5.42 5.68
CA SER A 587 -26.38 6.76 5.63
C SER A 587 -25.00 6.82 4.93
N VAL A 588 -24.39 5.67 4.62
CA VAL A 588 -22.96 5.56 4.25
C VAL A 588 -22.54 6.45 3.08
N VAL A 589 -23.33 6.54 2.00
CA VAL A 589 -23.02 7.39 0.84
C VAL A 589 -23.01 8.89 1.18
N TRP A 590 -23.90 9.32 2.07
CA TRP A 590 -24.03 10.73 2.46
C TRP A 590 -22.95 11.13 3.45
N VAL A 591 -22.70 10.26 4.43
CA VAL A 591 -21.66 10.44 5.44
C VAL A 591 -20.27 10.46 4.80
N SER A 592 -19.98 9.52 3.90
CA SER A 592 -18.71 9.50 3.15
C SER A 592 -18.60 10.64 2.12
N ALA A 593 -19.71 11.11 1.52
CA ALA A 593 -19.70 12.32 0.68
C ALA A 593 -19.32 13.57 1.48
N VAL A 594 -19.91 13.76 2.66
CA VAL A 594 -19.59 14.89 3.56
C VAL A 594 -18.12 14.84 4.00
N LEU A 595 -17.61 13.66 4.35
CA LEU A 595 -16.20 13.48 4.70
C LEU A 595 -15.26 13.78 3.52
N LEU A 596 -15.55 13.24 2.33
CA LEU A 596 -14.75 13.50 1.12
C LEU A 596 -14.76 14.99 0.74
N LEU A 597 -15.89 15.69 0.92
CA LEU A 597 -16.00 17.15 0.73
C LEU A 597 -15.21 17.92 1.79
N ALA A 598 -15.11 17.45 3.03
CA ALA A 598 -14.30 18.11 4.06
C ALA A 598 -12.78 17.95 3.80
N VAL A 599 -12.32 16.77 3.36
CA VAL A 599 -10.89 16.42 3.30
C VAL A 599 -10.22 16.77 1.96
N SER A 600 -10.95 16.75 0.84
CA SER A 600 -10.37 16.97 -0.50
C SER A 600 -10.08 18.42 -0.96
N PRO A 601 -10.63 19.52 -0.38
CA PRO A 601 -10.34 20.89 -0.81
C PRO A 601 -8.84 21.26 -0.97
N PRO A 602 -7.92 20.86 -0.07
CA PRO A 602 -6.49 21.14 -0.22
C PRO A 602 -5.85 20.42 -1.42
N LEU A 603 -6.42 19.31 -1.86
CA LEU A 603 -5.90 18.50 -2.97
C LEU A 603 -6.45 18.95 -4.34
N LEU A 604 -7.73 19.37 -4.37
CA LEU A 604 -8.48 19.60 -5.61
C LEU A 604 -8.83 21.07 -5.90
N LEU A 605 -9.09 21.91 -4.88
CA LEU A 605 -9.50 23.31 -5.09
C LEU A 605 -8.33 24.30 -5.08
N TYR A 606 -7.45 24.24 -4.07
CA TYR A 606 -6.41 25.25 -3.88
C TYR A 606 -5.14 25.04 -4.72
N ARG A 607 -5.07 23.93 -5.47
CA ARG A 607 -3.90 23.56 -6.29
C ARG A 607 -3.84 24.31 -7.62
N GLU A 608 -3.40 25.57 -7.59
CA GLU A 608 -3.01 26.29 -8.82
C GLU A 608 -1.98 25.47 -9.60
N ARG A 609 -2.23 25.21 -10.90
CA ARG A 609 -1.26 24.50 -11.77
C ARG A 609 -0.06 25.37 -12.17
N SER A 610 -0.14 26.68 -11.98
CA SER A 610 0.84 27.69 -12.37
C SER A 610 1.86 28.05 -11.28
N LYS A 611 1.56 27.77 -9.99
CA LYS A 611 2.45 28.08 -8.86
C LYS A 611 2.68 26.84 -8.01
N THR A 612 3.95 26.50 -7.80
CA THR A 612 4.36 25.32 -7.02
C THR A 612 3.93 25.36 -5.55
N THR A 613 3.68 26.56 -4.99
CA THR A 613 2.96 26.75 -3.72
C THR A 613 1.93 27.88 -3.82
N SER A 614 0.71 27.54 -4.24
CA SER A 614 -0.48 28.27 -3.79
C SER A 614 -0.56 28.16 -2.26
N ARG A 615 -0.66 29.29 -1.55
CA ARG A 615 -0.63 29.32 -0.08
C ARG A 615 -1.97 29.79 0.49
N MET A 616 -2.56 28.94 1.31
CA MET A 616 -3.84 29.14 1.99
C MET A 616 -3.65 30.05 3.22
N LYS A 617 -4.59 30.95 3.53
CA LYS A 617 -4.46 31.83 4.71
C LYS A 617 -4.63 31.02 6.01
N PRO A 618 -3.92 31.35 7.11
CA PRO A 618 -4.00 30.60 8.38
C PRO A 618 -5.43 30.39 8.89
N TRP A 619 -6.25 31.46 8.91
CA TRP A 619 -7.67 31.39 9.29
C TRP A 619 -8.46 30.33 8.49
N GLN A 620 -8.25 30.28 7.17
CA GLN A 620 -8.93 29.29 6.32
C GLN A 620 -8.47 27.87 6.66
N GLY A 621 -7.19 27.69 7.04
CA GLY A 621 -6.64 26.41 7.48
C GLY A 621 -7.31 25.91 8.77
N TYR A 622 -7.46 26.78 9.78
CA TYR A 622 -8.21 26.46 11.00
C TYR A 622 -9.68 26.18 10.71
N ALA A 623 -10.32 26.94 9.82
CA ALA A 623 -11.71 26.70 9.41
C ALA A 623 -11.89 25.33 8.74
N HIS A 624 -10.99 24.91 7.84
CA HIS A 624 -11.05 23.56 7.27
C HIS A 624 -10.72 22.46 8.28
N ALA A 625 -9.80 22.68 9.23
CA ALA A 625 -9.57 21.72 10.32
C ALA A 625 -10.83 21.54 11.22
N CYS A 626 -11.57 22.62 11.48
CA CYS A 626 -12.84 22.58 12.21
C CYS A 626 -13.92 21.82 11.42
N VAL A 627 -14.07 22.10 10.11
CA VAL A 627 -15.01 21.38 9.22
C VAL A 627 -14.65 19.89 9.13
N VAL A 628 -13.36 19.54 9.06
CA VAL A 628 -12.89 18.15 9.14
C VAL A 628 -13.31 17.50 10.48
N GLY A 629 -13.05 18.17 11.61
CA GLY A 629 -13.46 17.70 12.93
C GLY A 629 -14.97 17.40 13.03
N LEU A 630 -15.80 18.36 12.61
CA LEU A 630 -17.26 18.20 12.59
C LEU A 630 -17.72 17.10 11.64
N SER A 631 -17.07 16.95 10.47
CA SER A 631 -17.41 15.88 9.52
C SER A 631 -17.15 14.49 10.09
N VAL A 632 -15.99 14.26 10.73
CA VAL A 632 -15.67 12.96 11.35
C VAL A 632 -16.57 12.68 12.56
N TRP A 633 -16.95 13.71 13.34
CA TRP A 633 -17.94 13.55 14.42
C TRP A 633 -19.34 13.15 13.92
N PHE A 634 -19.72 13.63 12.72
CA PHE A 634 -20.92 13.16 12.03
C PHE A 634 -20.75 11.73 11.49
N CYS A 635 -19.54 11.32 11.09
CA CYS A 635 -19.25 9.96 10.66
C CYS A 635 -19.27 8.88 11.76
N ARG A 636 -19.32 9.25 13.05
CA ARG A 636 -19.14 8.33 14.20
C ARG A 636 -19.97 7.03 14.14
N GLU A 637 -21.19 7.08 13.61
CA GLU A 637 -22.08 5.92 13.50
C GLU A 637 -21.61 4.96 12.40
N THR A 638 -21.22 5.46 11.23
CA THR A 638 -20.58 4.64 10.19
C THR A 638 -19.20 4.12 10.60
N ILE A 639 -18.48 4.85 11.47
CA ILE A 639 -17.22 4.39 12.07
C ILE A 639 -17.49 3.24 13.05
N PHE A 640 -18.54 3.35 13.88
CA PHE A 640 -19.00 2.27 14.76
C PHE A 640 -19.36 1.00 13.96
N GLU A 641 -20.18 1.14 12.91
CA GLU A 641 -20.57 0.04 12.01
C GLU A 641 -19.35 -0.61 11.33
N ALA A 642 -18.41 0.19 10.80
CA ALA A 642 -17.17 -0.30 10.19
C ALA A 642 -16.32 -1.14 11.16
N LEU A 643 -16.21 -0.67 12.41
CA LEU A 643 -15.39 -1.31 13.43
C LEU A 643 -16.07 -2.55 14.04
N GLN A 644 -17.41 -2.55 14.12
CA GLN A 644 -18.18 -3.74 14.49
C GLN A 644 -18.07 -4.82 13.41
N TRP A 645 -18.14 -4.46 12.13
CA TRP A 645 -17.93 -5.39 11.01
C TRP A 645 -16.50 -5.97 11.02
N TRP A 646 -15.48 -5.12 11.22
CA TRP A 646 -14.08 -5.56 11.24
C TRP A 646 -13.71 -6.45 12.44
N ASN A 647 -14.22 -6.13 13.64
CA ASN A 647 -13.89 -6.88 14.86
C ASN A 647 -14.85 -8.05 15.16
N GLY A 648 -15.98 -8.15 14.46
CA GLY A 648 -17.07 -9.10 14.78
C GLY A 648 -17.75 -8.87 16.14
N ARG A 649 -17.47 -7.75 16.81
CA ARG A 649 -17.92 -7.40 18.17
C ARG A 649 -18.12 -5.89 18.28
N SER A 650 -19.01 -5.44 19.17
CA SER A 650 -19.26 -4.01 19.37
C SER A 650 -18.01 -3.29 19.91
N PRO A 651 -17.56 -2.19 19.28
CA PRO A 651 -16.34 -1.50 19.68
C PRO A 651 -16.50 -0.66 20.96
N SER A 652 -15.43 -0.60 21.75
CA SER A 652 -15.35 0.17 23.00
C SER A 652 -15.33 1.69 22.74
N ASP A 653 -15.82 2.49 23.70
CA ASP A 653 -15.85 3.96 23.57
C ASP A 653 -14.46 4.57 23.32
N GLY A 654 -13.43 4.07 24.01
CA GLY A 654 -12.05 4.50 23.82
C GLY A 654 -11.55 4.24 22.40
N LEU A 655 -11.89 3.08 21.84
CA LEU A 655 -11.53 2.72 20.46
C LEU A 655 -12.29 3.58 19.44
N ILE A 656 -13.61 3.80 19.60
CA ILE A 656 -14.41 4.66 18.71
C ILE A 656 -13.86 6.10 18.71
N LEU A 657 -13.61 6.66 19.90
CA LEU A 657 -13.05 8.00 20.04
C LEU A 657 -11.62 8.07 19.47
N GLY A 658 -10.81 7.03 19.69
CA GLY A 658 -9.47 6.91 19.11
C GLY A 658 -9.48 6.91 17.59
N PHE A 659 -10.39 6.17 16.95
CA PHE A 659 -10.56 6.21 15.49
C PHE A 659 -11.07 7.57 15.01
N CYS A 660 -11.98 8.24 15.73
CA CYS A 660 -12.41 9.60 15.38
C CYS A 660 -11.24 10.59 15.42
N ILE A 661 -10.45 10.57 16.50
CA ILE A 661 -9.27 11.43 16.66
C ILE A 661 -8.22 11.10 15.59
N LEU A 662 -7.91 9.82 15.35
CA LEU A 662 -6.99 9.38 14.30
C LEU A 662 -7.42 9.88 12.92
N LEU A 663 -8.69 9.72 12.57
CA LEU A 663 -9.25 10.14 11.28
C LEU A 663 -9.21 11.65 11.10
N THR A 664 -9.51 12.46 12.13
CA THR A 664 -9.34 13.92 12.05
C THR A 664 -7.88 14.33 11.86
N GLY A 665 -6.94 13.66 12.53
CA GLY A 665 -5.50 13.86 12.34
C GLY A 665 -5.07 13.55 10.90
N LEU A 666 -5.37 12.34 10.41
CA LEU A 666 -5.06 11.90 9.05
C LEU A 666 -5.69 12.80 7.99
N ALA A 667 -6.93 13.22 8.17
CA ALA A 667 -7.64 14.16 7.30
C ALA A 667 -7.00 15.56 7.25
N CYS A 668 -6.31 15.98 8.30
CA CYS A 668 -5.57 17.25 8.33
C CYS A 668 -4.18 17.19 7.68
N VAL A 669 -3.65 15.99 7.37
CA VAL A 669 -2.32 15.83 6.76
C VAL A 669 -2.15 16.62 5.46
N PRO A 670 -3.10 16.62 4.48
CA PRO A 670 -2.94 17.40 3.24
C PRO A 670 -2.89 18.92 3.47
N ILE A 671 -3.57 19.43 4.50
CA ILE A 671 -3.55 20.86 4.87
C ILE A 671 -2.12 21.23 5.29
N VAL A 672 -1.56 20.49 6.25
CA VAL A 672 -0.25 20.79 6.84
C VAL A 672 0.91 20.47 5.88
N ALA A 673 0.84 19.34 5.16
CA ALA A 673 1.93 18.88 4.30
C ALA A 673 2.09 19.74 3.04
N ILE A 674 0.99 20.27 2.47
CA ILE A 674 1.02 21.03 1.22
C ILE A 674 1.09 22.54 1.48
N HIS A 675 0.24 23.08 2.36
CA HIS A 675 0.07 24.53 2.50
C HIS A 675 0.88 25.13 3.66
N PHE A 676 1.00 24.40 4.79
CA PHE A 676 1.69 24.86 5.99
C PHE A 676 3.02 24.12 6.24
N SER A 677 3.68 23.66 5.19
CA SER A 677 4.92 22.88 5.25
C SER A 677 6.09 23.61 5.93
N HIS A 678 6.06 24.95 5.94
CA HIS A 678 6.96 25.84 6.70
C HIS A 678 6.68 25.86 8.21
N VAL A 679 5.43 25.69 8.63
CA VAL A 679 4.99 25.89 10.02
C VAL A 679 5.27 24.64 10.85
N LEU A 680 6.46 24.59 11.45
CA LEU A 680 6.94 23.43 12.19
C LEU A 680 6.04 23.06 13.38
N SER A 681 5.42 24.05 14.05
CA SER A 681 4.43 23.83 15.10
C SER A 681 3.18 23.08 14.62
N ALA A 682 2.69 23.37 13.41
CA ALA A 682 1.56 22.66 12.82
C ALA A 682 1.89 21.19 12.53
N LYS A 683 3.11 20.90 12.04
CA LYS A 683 3.60 19.52 11.88
C LYS A 683 3.69 18.76 13.20
N ARG A 684 4.18 19.42 14.26
CA ARG A 684 4.30 18.82 15.60
C ARG A 684 2.93 18.54 16.23
N CYS A 685 2.01 19.50 16.14
CA CYS A 685 0.62 19.34 16.60
C CYS A 685 -0.10 18.21 15.86
N LEU A 686 0.06 18.11 14.54
CA LEU A 686 -0.47 17.01 13.72
C LEU A 686 0.04 15.63 14.18
N VAL A 687 1.36 15.51 14.44
CA VAL A 687 1.94 14.26 14.98
C VAL A 687 1.35 13.92 16.35
N LEU A 688 1.14 14.91 17.22
CA LEU A 688 0.52 14.70 18.52
C LEU A 688 -0.95 14.24 18.40
N VAL A 689 -1.73 14.81 17.48
CA VAL A 689 -3.14 14.39 17.23
C VAL A 689 -3.24 13.00 16.60
N VAL A 690 -2.30 12.61 15.74
CA VAL A 690 -2.25 11.22 15.23
C VAL A 690 -1.85 10.26 16.36
N ALA A 691 -0.94 10.66 17.24
CA ALA A 691 -0.53 9.85 18.39
C ALA A 691 -1.63 9.71 19.46
N THR A 692 -2.43 10.75 19.76
CA THR A 692 -3.60 10.62 20.65
C THR A 692 -4.57 9.58 20.10
N GLY A 693 -4.89 9.63 18.80
CA GLY A 693 -5.75 8.65 18.14
C GLY A 693 -5.22 7.22 18.28
N LEU A 694 -3.94 6.99 17.96
CA LEU A 694 -3.29 5.67 18.09
C LEU A 694 -3.30 5.17 19.54
N LEU A 695 -3.00 6.02 20.53
CA LEU A 695 -3.00 5.63 21.95
C LEU A 695 -4.38 5.23 22.44
N PHE A 696 -5.44 5.93 22.03
CA PHE A 696 -6.81 5.56 22.36
C PHE A 696 -7.25 4.24 21.70
N ILE A 697 -6.79 3.95 20.48
CA ILE A 697 -7.04 2.65 19.81
C ILE A 697 -6.30 1.50 20.50
N LEU A 698 -5.04 1.72 20.91
CA LEU A 698 -4.19 0.69 21.55
C LEU A 698 -4.57 0.42 23.01
N MET A 699 -4.84 1.45 23.80
CA MET A 699 -5.13 1.34 25.23
C MET A 699 -6.63 1.16 25.53
N GLN A 700 -7.50 1.50 24.57
CA GLN A 700 -8.97 1.45 24.69
C GLN A 700 -9.53 2.00 26.02
N PRO A 701 -9.15 3.22 26.45
CA PRO A 701 -9.57 3.76 27.73
C PRO A 701 -11.10 3.89 27.77
N PRO A 702 -11.81 3.21 28.69
CA PRO A 702 -13.26 3.35 28.77
C PRO A 702 -13.61 4.77 29.26
N LEU A 703 -14.56 5.40 28.57
CA LEU A 703 -14.95 6.79 28.84
C LEU A 703 -15.88 6.85 30.05
N PRO A 704 -15.81 7.90 30.90
CA PRO A 704 -16.83 8.14 31.92
C PRO A 704 -18.19 8.41 31.28
N VAL A 705 -19.28 8.14 31.99
CA VAL A 705 -20.67 8.19 31.47
C VAL A 705 -21.11 9.60 31.01
N SER A 706 -20.35 10.64 31.33
CA SER A 706 -20.51 12.01 30.79
C SER A 706 -19.92 12.20 29.38
N LEU A 707 -18.98 11.35 28.96
CA LEU A 707 -18.28 11.37 27.67
C LEU A 707 -18.64 10.20 26.74
N THR A 708 -19.46 9.24 27.20
CA THR A 708 -19.93 8.13 26.35
C THR A 708 -20.87 8.62 25.24
N TYR A 709 -20.83 7.94 24.09
CA TYR A 709 -21.57 8.36 22.90
C TYR A 709 -23.09 8.16 23.04
N ARG A 710 -23.82 9.27 23.21
CA ARG A 710 -25.30 9.30 23.17
C ARG A 710 -25.83 9.26 21.74
N SER A 711 -25.84 8.08 21.14
CA SER A 711 -26.59 7.77 19.92
C SER A 711 -27.25 6.40 20.09
N ASP A 712 -28.55 6.30 19.82
CA ASP A 712 -29.35 5.15 20.25
C ASP A 712 -28.87 3.82 19.65
N LEU A 713 -28.41 3.83 18.38
CA LEU A 713 -27.77 2.70 17.71
C LEU A 713 -26.64 2.07 18.54
N ILE A 714 -25.74 2.92 19.07
CA ILE A 714 -24.57 2.50 19.85
C ILE A 714 -25.01 2.02 21.25
N LYS A 715 -26.08 2.61 21.81
CA LYS A 715 -26.65 2.17 23.09
C LYS A 715 -27.28 0.78 22.96
N THR A 716 -28.08 0.53 21.91
CA THR A 716 -28.71 -0.78 21.66
C THR A 716 -27.70 -1.87 21.34
N ALA A 717 -26.58 -1.54 20.69
CA ALA A 717 -25.52 -2.51 20.34
C ALA A 717 -24.54 -2.85 21.47
N ARG A 718 -24.72 -2.27 22.67
CA ARG A 718 -23.92 -2.55 23.88
C ARG A 718 -24.75 -3.08 25.06
N HIS A 719 -26.02 -2.71 25.08
CA HIS A 719 -26.98 -3.17 26.08
C HIS A 719 -28.08 -3.93 25.34
N SER A 720 -27.73 -5.10 24.81
CA SER A 720 -28.75 -6.12 24.60
C SER A 720 -29.36 -6.46 25.96
N ALA A 721 -30.65 -6.77 26.01
CA ALA A 721 -31.28 -7.23 27.25
C ALA A 721 -30.69 -8.60 27.68
N ASP A 722 -30.30 -9.40 26.68
CA ASP A 722 -29.82 -10.76 26.83
C ASP A 722 -28.46 -10.79 27.55
N ASP A 723 -27.46 -10.00 27.13
CA ASP A 723 -26.13 -9.97 27.78
C ASP A 723 -26.22 -9.65 29.29
N ILE A 724 -27.08 -8.68 29.66
CA ILE A 724 -27.27 -8.24 31.05
C ILE A 724 -28.01 -9.31 31.87
N SER A 725 -28.93 -10.05 31.26
CA SER A 725 -29.67 -11.13 31.94
C SER A 725 -28.86 -12.44 32.05
N ILE A 726 -27.96 -12.72 31.10
CA ILE A 726 -27.14 -13.94 31.07
C ILE A 726 -25.88 -13.79 31.94
N TYR A 727 -25.17 -12.65 31.84
CA TYR A 727 -23.87 -12.45 32.49
C TYR A 727 -23.91 -11.50 33.69
N GLY A 728 -25.04 -10.84 33.95
CA GLY A 728 -25.20 -9.90 35.05
C GLY A 728 -24.40 -8.61 34.89
N TYR A 729 -24.36 -7.82 35.96
CA TYR A 729 -23.58 -6.58 36.00
C TYR A 729 -22.11 -6.88 36.29
N THR A 730 -21.30 -7.00 35.23
CA THR A 730 -19.85 -7.22 35.38
C THR A 730 -19.19 -6.00 36.04
N ALA A 731 -18.50 -6.22 37.16
CA ALA A 731 -17.82 -5.16 37.90
C ALA A 731 -16.61 -4.65 37.08
N GLY A 732 -16.71 -3.41 36.59
CA GLY A 732 -15.66 -2.80 35.78
C GLY A 732 -14.35 -2.60 36.58
N LYS A 733 -13.23 -3.01 35.99
CA LYS A 733 -11.88 -2.67 36.51
C LYS A 733 -11.75 -1.15 36.71
N PRO A 734 -11.00 -0.67 37.73
CA PRO A 734 -10.77 0.76 37.92
C PRO A 734 -10.09 1.37 36.69
N THR A 735 -10.76 2.34 36.06
CA THR A 735 -10.48 2.73 34.66
C THR A 735 -9.43 3.82 34.50
N TRP A 736 -9.27 4.65 35.53
CA TRP A 736 -8.42 5.85 35.53
C TRP A 736 -6.90 5.63 35.34
N PRO A 737 -6.26 4.48 35.69
CA PRO A 737 -4.82 4.32 35.49
C PRO A 737 -4.41 4.38 34.00
N SER A 738 -5.25 3.88 33.10
CA SER A 738 -5.03 3.94 31.64
C SER A 738 -4.84 5.37 31.11
N TRP A 739 -5.56 6.34 31.70
CA TRP A 739 -5.46 7.75 31.33
C TRP A 739 -4.12 8.37 31.73
N LEU A 740 -3.50 7.92 32.83
CA LEU A 740 -2.16 8.36 33.23
C LEU A 740 -1.08 7.94 32.22
N ILE A 741 -1.16 6.71 31.67
CA ILE A 741 -0.25 6.25 30.60
C ILE A 741 -0.36 7.17 29.38
N ILE A 742 -1.60 7.45 28.96
CA ILE A 742 -1.88 8.25 27.76
C ILE A 742 -1.34 9.68 27.96
N ILE A 743 -1.59 10.29 29.11
CA ILE A 743 -1.02 11.60 29.47
C ILE A 743 0.52 11.56 29.45
N ALA A 744 1.14 10.55 30.06
CA ALA A 744 2.59 10.37 30.10
C ALA A 744 3.21 10.24 28.68
N ILE A 745 2.66 9.40 27.80
CA ILE A 745 3.19 9.24 26.44
C ILE A 745 2.98 10.52 25.61
N LEU A 746 1.87 11.24 25.80
CA LEU A 746 1.64 12.51 25.13
C LEU A 746 2.58 13.61 25.63
N LEU A 747 2.89 13.65 26.93
CA LEU A 747 3.83 14.59 27.52
C LEU A 747 5.26 14.35 26.99
N THR A 748 5.69 13.08 26.88
CA THR A 748 7.00 12.73 26.28
C THR A 748 7.05 13.06 24.79
N LEU A 749 5.98 12.81 24.03
CA LEU A 749 5.94 13.19 22.63
C LEU A 749 5.96 14.71 22.45
N ALA A 750 5.26 15.47 23.31
CA ALA A 750 5.26 16.94 23.30
C ALA A 750 6.61 17.56 23.70
N SER A 751 7.39 16.90 24.56
CA SER A 751 8.74 17.32 24.93
C SER A 751 9.76 17.01 23.84
N VAL A 752 9.76 15.79 23.28
CA VAL A 752 10.68 15.36 22.21
C VAL A 752 10.42 16.12 20.91
N THR A 753 9.16 16.38 20.57
CA THR A 753 8.82 17.26 19.44
C THR A 753 9.12 18.74 19.73
N SER A 754 9.46 19.11 20.98
CA SER A 754 9.64 20.49 21.47
C SER A 754 8.45 21.42 21.18
N ILE A 755 7.22 20.89 21.35
CA ILE A 755 6.05 21.73 21.61
C ILE A 755 6.22 22.38 22.99
N ILE A 756 6.69 21.61 23.97
CA ILE A 756 7.06 22.07 25.31
C ILE A 756 8.58 22.37 25.34
N PRO A 757 9.03 23.60 25.68
CA PRO A 757 10.43 24.03 25.51
C PRO A 757 11.42 23.53 26.60
N ILE A 758 11.31 22.27 27.00
CA ILE A 758 12.10 21.61 28.07
C ILE A 758 13.63 21.65 27.85
N LYS A 759 14.09 21.82 26.61
CA LYS A 759 15.51 22.02 26.31
C LYS A 759 16.08 23.31 26.93
N TYR A 760 15.28 24.38 27.02
CA TYR A 760 15.74 25.72 27.38
C TYR A 760 15.50 26.07 28.85
N ILE A 761 14.42 25.56 29.46
CA ILE A 761 14.02 25.91 30.82
C ILE A 761 14.30 24.73 31.77
N VAL A 762 15.08 24.94 32.82
CA VAL A 762 15.48 23.88 33.77
C VAL A 762 14.32 23.49 34.70
N GLU A 763 13.54 24.45 35.18
CA GLU A 763 12.38 24.20 36.05
C GLU A 763 11.29 23.40 35.32
N LEU A 764 10.99 23.78 34.07
CA LEU A 764 10.06 23.03 33.23
C LEU A 764 10.52 21.58 32.99
N ARG A 765 11.84 21.34 33.01
CA ARG A 765 12.45 20.01 32.90
C ARG A 765 12.31 19.21 34.20
N THR A 766 12.53 19.82 35.37
CA THR A 766 12.34 19.13 36.67
C THR A 766 10.87 18.76 36.88
N PHE A 767 9.94 19.72 36.70
CA PHE A 767 8.50 19.46 36.78
C PHE A 767 8.06 18.36 35.81
N TYR A 768 8.52 18.40 34.56
CA TYR A 768 8.27 17.36 33.57
C TYR A 768 8.78 15.97 34.03
N SER A 769 10.02 15.86 34.50
CA SER A 769 10.57 14.57 34.95
C SER A 769 9.82 13.99 36.16
N ILE A 770 9.43 14.83 37.10
CA ILE A 770 8.68 14.42 38.30
C ILE A 770 7.26 13.99 37.92
N ALA A 771 6.55 14.79 37.10
CA ALA A 771 5.20 14.45 36.63
C ALA A 771 5.18 13.13 35.84
N MET A 772 6.19 12.90 35.00
CA MET A 772 6.37 11.63 34.28
C MET A 772 6.56 10.42 35.21
N GLY A 773 7.42 10.56 36.22
CA GLY A 773 7.69 9.50 37.19
C GLY A 773 6.47 9.18 38.06
N ILE A 774 5.74 10.21 38.49
CA ILE A 774 4.48 10.06 39.24
C ILE A 774 3.41 9.37 38.38
N ALA A 775 3.18 9.82 37.15
CA ALA A 775 2.15 9.24 36.28
C ALA A 775 2.42 7.76 35.96
N LEU A 776 3.67 7.40 35.64
CA LEU A 776 4.06 6.01 35.38
C LEU A 776 4.08 5.16 36.65
N GLY A 777 4.57 5.70 37.77
CA GLY A 777 4.62 5.02 39.06
C GLY A 777 3.23 4.68 39.60
N ILE A 778 2.30 5.64 39.55
CA ILE A 778 0.91 5.42 39.97
C ILE A 778 0.22 4.41 39.04
N TYR A 779 0.44 4.47 37.72
CA TYR A 779 -0.10 3.45 36.80
C TYR A 779 0.41 2.04 37.15
N ILE A 780 1.73 1.87 37.27
CA ILE A 780 2.34 0.56 37.55
C ILE A 780 1.86 0.01 38.89
N ALA A 781 1.80 0.86 39.91
CA ALA A 781 1.27 0.53 41.23
C ALA A 781 -0.21 0.09 41.16
N ALA A 782 -1.07 0.83 40.46
CA ALA A 782 -2.51 0.57 40.42
C ALA A 782 -2.92 -0.63 39.54
N GLU A 783 -2.21 -0.92 38.45
CA GLU A 783 -2.57 -2.04 37.54
C GLU A 783 -1.95 -3.38 37.97
N TYR A 784 -0.73 -3.38 38.51
CA TYR A 784 0.03 -4.63 38.78
C TYR A 784 0.17 -5.00 40.25
N PHE A 785 -0.05 -4.06 41.19
CA PHE A 785 0.15 -4.31 42.63
C PHE A 785 -1.12 -4.03 43.43
N LEU A 786 -1.70 -5.08 44.04
CA LEU A 786 -2.86 -4.97 44.93
C LEU A 786 -2.59 -4.02 46.11
N TRP A 787 -3.65 -3.47 46.70
CA TRP A 787 -3.64 -2.34 47.65
C TRP A 787 -2.69 -2.50 48.85
N ALA A 788 -1.44 -2.09 48.67
CA ALA A 788 -0.42 -1.99 49.71
C ALA A 788 0.25 -0.62 49.63
N GLY A 789 -0.30 0.36 50.36
CA GLY A 789 0.05 1.79 50.22
C GLY A 789 1.54 2.09 50.35
N VAL A 790 2.27 1.39 51.23
CA VAL A 790 3.73 1.55 51.39
C VAL A 790 4.48 1.10 50.12
N LEU A 791 4.08 -0.02 49.52
CA LEU A 791 4.67 -0.53 48.27
C LEU A 791 4.35 0.40 47.09
N HIS A 792 3.12 0.93 47.02
CA HIS A 792 2.72 1.92 46.02
C HIS A 792 3.58 3.19 46.09
N VAL A 793 3.80 3.75 47.28
CA VAL A 793 4.69 4.91 47.47
C VAL A 793 6.12 4.57 47.04
N LEU A 794 6.63 3.39 47.39
CA LEU A 794 8.00 2.99 47.07
C LEU A 794 8.21 2.81 45.55
N ILE A 795 7.22 2.27 44.83
CA ILE A 795 7.20 2.17 43.36
C ILE A 795 7.09 3.54 42.68
N VAL A 796 6.32 4.49 43.26
CA VAL A 796 6.28 5.86 42.75
C VAL A 796 7.64 6.54 42.91
N VAL A 797 8.33 6.34 44.05
CA VAL A 797 9.68 6.89 44.27
C VAL A 797 10.70 6.31 43.29
N THR A 798 10.71 5.00 43.04
CA THR A 798 11.66 4.39 42.07
C THR A 798 11.44 4.93 40.65
N MET A 799 10.18 5.07 40.22
CA MET A 799 9.83 5.61 38.90
C MET A 799 10.15 7.10 38.76
N VAL A 800 10.02 7.90 39.83
CA VAL A 800 10.51 9.30 39.87
C VAL A 800 12.03 9.37 39.80
N CYS A 801 12.76 8.51 40.52
CA CYS A 801 14.22 8.49 40.44
C CYS A 801 14.71 8.08 39.05
N ALA A 802 14.09 7.07 38.43
CA ALA A 802 14.39 6.63 37.07
C ALA A 802 14.08 7.74 36.03
N SER A 803 12.92 8.39 36.09
CA SER A 803 12.55 9.44 35.14
C SER A 803 13.40 10.71 35.30
N VAL A 804 13.75 11.10 36.54
CA VAL A 804 14.70 12.20 36.79
C VAL A 804 16.08 11.87 36.26
N PHE A 805 16.59 10.66 36.48
CA PHE A 805 17.88 10.24 35.91
C PHE A 805 17.88 10.39 34.37
N VAL A 806 16.90 9.77 33.70
CA VAL A 806 16.79 9.71 32.22
C VAL A 806 16.61 11.09 31.57
N VAL A 807 15.83 11.97 32.17
CA VAL A 807 15.63 13.31 31.59
C VAL A 807 16.91 14.16 31.67
N PHE A 808 17.74 13.96 32.71
CA PHE A 808 18.94 14.76 32.96
C PHE A 808 20.26 14.15 32.43
N THR A 809 20.29 12.86 32.05
CA THR A 809 21.32 12.27 31.17
C THR A 809 21.17 12.77 29.74
N HIS A 810 19.95 12.73 29.18
CA HIS A 810 19.69 13.21 27.82
C HIS A 810 19.92 14.71 27.70
N LEU A 811 19.32 15.50 28.61
CA LEU A 811 19.44 16.95 28.71
C LEU A 811 20.15 17.37 30.02
N PRO A 812 21.50 17.46 30.04
CA PRO A 812 22.24 17.85 31.25
C PRO A 812 21.98 19.29 31.70
N SER A 813 22.31 19.57 32.95
CA SER A 813 22.42 20.91 33.54
C SER A 813 23.73 21.02 34.31
N ALA A 814 24.15 22.24 34.69
CA ALA A 814 25.34 22.46 35.51
C ALA A 814 25.26 21.80 36.91
N THR A 815 24.06 21.46 37.38
CA THR A 815 23.81 20.76 38.64
C THR A 815 23.67 19.24 38.47
N SER A 816 23.24 18.73 37.31
CA SER A 816 22.89 17.32 37.16
C SER A 816 24.09 16.38 37.25
N THR A 817 25.27 16.82 36.79
CA THR A 817 26.52 16.03 36.80
C THR A 817 27.00 15.62 38.19
N LYS A 818 26.63 16.39 39.23
CA LYS A 818 26.94 16.08 40.64
C LYS A 818 25.86 15.23 41.33
N VAL A 819 24.61 15.34 40.89
CA VAL A 819 23.44 14.75 41.58
C VAL A 819 23.07 13.37 41.02
N LEU A 820 23.23 13.13 39.71
CA LEU A 820 22.81 11.87 39.08
C LEU A 820 23.44 10.59 39.65
N PRO A 821 24.74 10.56 40.05
CA PRO A 821 25.32 9.38 40.70
C PRO A 821 24.59 8.99 42.00
N TRP A 822 24.17 9.98 42.79
CA TRP A 822 23.41 9.75 44.02
C TRP A 822 21.97 9.29 43.76
N VAL A 823 21.33 9.82 42.71
CA VAL A 823 20.00 9.34 42.27
C VAL A 823 20.07 7.88 41.79
N PHE A 824 21.14 7.49 41.09
CA PHE A 824 21.36 6.09 40.70
C PHE A 824 21.68 5.18 41.90
N ALA A 825 22.52 5.63 42.83
CA ALA A 825 22.82 4.87 44.05
C ALA A 825 21.54 4.62 44.89
N LEU A 826 20.67 5.63 44.99
CA LEU A 826 19.37 5.50 45.67
C LEU A 826 18.42 4.56 44.90
N LEU A 827 18.39 4.60 43.57
CA LEU A 827 17.63 3.65 42.74
C LEU A 827 18.10 2.20 42.93
N VAL A 828 19.41 1.96 43.03
CA VAL A 828 19.98 0.63 43.30
C VAL A 828 19.67 0.19 44.74
N ALA A 829 19.73 1.09 45.72
CA ALA A 829 19.40 0.79 47.11
C ALA A 829 17.91 0.45 47.32
N LEU A 830 17.01 1.04 46.53
CA LEU A 830 15.58 0.75 46.59
C LEU A 830 15.24 -0.68 46.15
N PHE A 831 16.00 -1.29 45.25
CA PHE A 831 15.73 -2.65 44.73
C PHE A 831 15.57 -3.73 45.82
N PRO A 832 16.59 -4.02 46.65
CA PRO A 832 16.46 -5.03 47.71
C PRO A 832 15.38 -4.66 48.74
N VAL A 833 15.19 -3.37 49.02
CA VAL A 833 14.15 -2.90 49.94
C VAL A 833 12.75 -3.21 49.39
N THR A 834 12.47 -2.89 48.13
CA THR A 834 11.19 -3.21 47.47
C THR A 834 10.91 -4.71 47.46
N TYR A 835 11.92 -5.53 47.10
CA TYR A 835 11.78 -6.98 46.98
C TYR A 835 11.54 -7.70 48.33
N LEU A 836 12.22 -7.27 49.40
CA LEU A 836 12.03 -7.83 50.74
C LEU A 836 10.72 -7.37 51.39
N LEU A 837 10.35 -6.10 51.22
CA LEU A 837 9.14 -5.53 51.82
C LEU A 837 7.86 -6.16 51.27
N GLU A 838 7.80 -6.43 49.95
CA GLU A 838 6.71 -7.15 49.32
C GLU A 838 6.50 -8.55 49.92
N GLY A 839 7.59 -9.24 50.25
CA GLY A 839 7.54 -10.52 50.95
C GLY A 839 6.92 -10.40 52.34
N GLN A 840 7.40 -9.45 53.15
CA GLN A 840 6.97 -9.31 54.55
C GLN A 840 5.52 -8.83 54.68
N LEU A 841 5.09 -7.85 53.88
CA LEU A 841 3.74 -7.28 53.98
C LEU A 841 2.65 -8.33 53.70
N ARG A 842 2.81 -9.16 52.66
CA ARG A 842 1.80 -10.19 52.35
C ARG A 842 1.83 -11.37 53.32
N ILE A 843 3.00 -11.73 53.85
CA ILE A 843 3.09 -12.74 54.93
C ILE A 843 2.37 -12.26 56.20
N LYS A 844 2.48 -10.97 56.55
CA LYS A 844 1.76 -10.40 57.70
C LYS A 844 0.24 -10.47 57.50
N ASN A 845 -0.27 -10.05 56.34
CA ASN A 845 -1.70 -10.12 56.04
C ASN A 845 -2.23 -11.57 56.10
N ILE A 846 -1.46 -12.54 55.60
CA ILE A 846 -1.81 -13.98 55.69
C ILE A 846 -1.88 -14.43 57.17
N LEU A 847 -1.02 -13.91 58.05
CA LEU A 847 -1.07 -14.22 59.47
C LEU A 847 -2.31 -13.62 60.15
N GLU A 848 -2.70 -12.39 59.79
CA GLU A 848 -3.88 -11.70 60.34
C GLU A 848 -5.21 -12.28 59.81
N GLU A 849 -5.27 -12.78 58.56
CA GLU A 849 -6.45 -13.51 58.07
C GLU A 849 -6.54 -14.96 58.60
N SER A 850 -5.42 -15.55 59.04
CA SER A 850 -5.38 -16.94 59.54
C SER A 850 -6.08 -17.15 60.88
N GLU A 851 -6.43 -16.09 61.62
CA GLU A 851 -7.15 -16.21 62.90
C GLU A 851 -8.69 -16.35 62.74
N LEU A 852 -9.23 -16.29 61.50
CA LEU A 852 -10.70 -16.28 61.27
C LEU A 852 -11.28 -17.38 60.34
N GLY A 853 -10.49 -18.39 60.00
CA GLY A 853 -10.91 -19.81 59.84
C GLY A 853 -11.87 -20.29 58.71
N ILE A 854 -11.77 -21.62 58.52
CA ILE A 854 -12.70 -22.59 57.90
C ILE A 854 -12.39 -23.00 56.45
N LEU A 855 -11.84 -24.22 56.33
CA LEU A 855 -12.02 -25.28 55.31
C LEU A 855 -11.90 -24.94 53.80
N GLY A 856 -11.53 -23.72 53.44
CA GLY A 856 -11.19 -23.31 52.06
C GLY A 856 -9.75 -22.79 51.95
N GLU A 857 -8.90 -23.12 52.93
CA GLU A 857 -7.66 -22.40 53.19
C GLU A 857 -6.51 -22.81 52.26
N GLU A 858 -6.35 -24.09 51.92
CA GLU A 858 -5.19 -24.56 51.15
C GLU A 858 -5.16 -24.00 49.71
N GLU A 859 -6.30 -23.97 49.02
CA GLU A 859 -6.39 -23.44 47.65
C GLU A 859 -6.25 -21.90 47.63
N LYS A 860 -6.77 -21.21 48.66
CA LYS A 860 -6.50 -19.77 48.89
C LYS A 860 -5.03 -19.50 49.21
N LYS A 861 -4.38 -20.37 49.98
CA LYS A 861 -2.96 -20.27 50.35
C LYS A 861 -2.05 -20.53 49.15
N LEU A 862 -2.41 -21.49 48.29
CA LEU A 862 -1.71 -21.74 47.03
C LEU A 862 -1.85 -20.54 46.07
N THR A 863 -3.07 -20.05 45.84
CA THR A 863 -3.31 -18.91 44.95
C THR A 863 -2.70 -17.60 45.46
N THR A 864 -2.69 -17.35 46.78
CA THR A 864 -1.99 -16.19 47.36
C THR A 864 -0.46 -16.33 47.32
N LEU A 865 0.11 -17.53 47.51
CA LEU A 865 1.54 -17.78 47.31
C LEU A 865 1.96 -17.56 45.85
N LEU A 866 1.21 -18.09 44.89
CA LEU A 866 1.43 -17.83 43.45
C LEU A 866 1.31 -16.33 43.12
N ALA A 867 0.39 -15.61 43.77
CA ALA A 867 0.27 -14.16 43.61
C ALA A 867 1.42 -13.37 44.28
N ILE A 868 2.06 -13.89 45.33
CA ILE A 868 3.30 -13.34 45.92
C ILE A 868 4.47 -13.54 44.97
N GLU A 869 4.64 -14.76 44.45
CA GLU A 869 5.75 -15.10 43.54
C GLU A 869 5.64 -14.36 42.21
N GLY A 870 4.45 -14.32 41.60
CA GLY A 870 4.20 -13.55 40.37
C GLY A 870 4.46 -12.05 40.52
N ALA A 871 4.22 -11.48 41.72
CA ALA A 871 4.48 -10.06 41.99
C ALA A 871 5.99 -9.79 42.21
N ARG A 872 6.70 -10.66 42.93
CA ARG A 872 8.18 -10.60 43.02
C ARG A 872 8.84 -10.70 41.66
N ILE A 873 8.31 -11.55 40.77
CA ILE A 873 8.79 -11.73 39.40
C ILE A 873 8.48 -10.49 38.53
N SER A 874 7.31 -9.86 38.67
CA SER A 874 7.01 -8.61 37.96
C SER A 874 7.89 -7.44 38.45
N LEU A 875 8.20 -7.39 39.75
CA LEU A 875 9.10 -6.42 40.37
C LEU A 875 10.54 -6.60 39.88
N LEU A 876 11.04 -7.84 39.79
CA LEU A 876 12.32 -8.16 39.12
C LEU A 876 12.31 -7.68 37.65
N GLY A 877 11.22 -7.94 36.92
CA GLY A 877 11.04 -7.47 35.54
C GLY A 877 11.11 -5.94 35.40
N LEU A 878 10.48 -5.20 36.31
CA LEU A 878 10.49 -3.74 36.34
C LEU A 878 11.90 -3.17 36.49
N TYR A 879 12.67 -3.67 37.48
CA TYR A 879 14.05 -3.21 37.68
C TYR A 879 14.98 -3.62 36.54
N ALA A 880 14.82 -4.81 35.95
CA ALA A 880 15.58 -5.21 34.77
C ALA A 880 15.36 -4.23 33.59
N ALA A 881 14.10 -3.82 33.34
CA ALA A 881 13.76 -2.86 32.31
C ALA A 881 14.34 -1.45 32.58
N ILE A 882 14.28 -0.98 33.83
CA ILE A 882 14.85 0.32 34.25
C ILE A 882 16.38 0.33 34.06
N PHE A 883 17.09 -0.70 34.53
CA PHE A 883 18.54 -0.80 34.36
C PHE A 883 18.95 -0.95 32.89
N MET A 884 18.18 -1.69 32.08
CA MET A 884 18.41 -1.80 30.63
C MET A 884 18.31 -0.43 29.92
N LEU A 885 17.28 0.35 30.27
CA LEU A 885 17.05 1.69 29.71
C LEU A 885 18.19 2.64 30.08
N ILE A 886 18.58 2.68 31.36
CA ILE A 886 19.71 3.48 31.85
C ILE A 886 21.02 3.12 31.13
N ALA A 887 21.31 1.82 30.97
CA ALA A 887 22.49 1.34 30.25
C ALA A 887 22.48 1.77 28.77
N LEU A 888 21.35 1.60 28.08
CA LEU A 888 21.17 2.00 26.67
C LEU A 888 21.40 3.51 26.48
N GLU A 889 20.83 4.33 27.35
CA GLU A 889 20.92 5.78 27.24
C GLU A 889 22.33 6.30 27.53
N ILE A 890 22.99 5.80 28.57
CA ILE A 890 24.40 6.12 28.86
C ILE A 890 25.27 5.74 27.66
N LYS A 891 25.05 4.56 27.06
CA LYS A 891 25.77 4.11 25.87
C LYS A 891 25.57 5.05 24.68
N TYR A 892 24.33 5.47 24.43
CA TYR A 892 23.97 6.42 23.37
C TYR A 892 24.60 7.80 23.61
N LYS A 893 24.51 8.32 24.84
CA LYS A 893 25.04 9.63 25.21
C LYS A 893 26.56 9.67 25.10
N LEU A 894 27.27 8.65 25.61
CA LEU A 894 28.72 8.54 25.50
C LEU A 894 29.18 8.48 24.03
N ALA A 895 28.47 7.72 23.18
CA ALA A 895 28.75 7.65 21.74
C ALA A 895 28.51 9.01 21.02
N SER A 896 27.49 9.77 21.43
CA SER A 896 27.22 11.11 20.89
C SER A 896 28.35 12.10 21.19
N ILE A 897 28.82 12.14 22.44
CA ILE A 897 29.91 13.02 22.90
C ILE A 897 31.23 12.66 22.21
N LEU A 898 31.51 11.37 22.01
CA LEU A 898 32.69 10.91 21.27
C LEU A 898 32.65 11.38 19.80
N ARG A 899 31.49 11.29 19.14
CA ARG A 899 31.31 11.73 17.75
C ARG A 899 31.48 13.24 17.59
N GLU A 900 30.94 14.03 18.51
CA GLU A 900 31.05 15.49 18.53
C GLU A 900 32.53 15.91 18.66
N LYS A 901 33.25 15.36 19.66
CA LYS A 901 34.68 15.66 19.88
C LYS A 901 35.61 15.21 18.75
N VAL A 902 35.25 14.19 17.97
CA VAL A 902 35.99 13.78 16.76
C VAL A 902 35.84 14.80 15.63
N ILE A 903 34.69 15.47 15.53
CA ILE A 903 34.47 16.55 14.55
C ILE A 903 35.27 17.79 14.95
N ASP A 904 35.22 18.20 16.23
CA ASP A 904 35.99 19.34 16.74
C ASP A 904 37.52 19.14 16.58
N ALA A 905 38.00 17.93 16.90
CA ALA A 905 39.42 17.57 16.72
C ALA A 905 39.85 17.58 15.23
N GLY A 906 38.92 17.38 14.30
CA GLY A 906 39.14 17.53 12.86
C GLY A 906 39.21 18.99 12.39
N GLY A 907 38.50 19.91 13.07
CA GLY A 907 38.50 21.35 12.74
C GLY A 907 39.69 22.13 13.28
N GLY A 908 40.29 21.68 14.39
CA GLY A 908 41.30 22.43 15.17
C GLY A 908 42.69 22.62 14.54
N ARG A 909 42.83 22.66 13.21
CA ARG A 909 44.16 22.79 12.54
C ARG A 909 44.24 23.74 11.33
N GLN A 910 43.31 24.66 11.18
CA GLN A 910 43.43 25.80 10.26
C GLN A 910 43.11 27.11 10.97
N ASN A 911 44.15 27.80 11.48
CA ASN A 911 44.09 29.20 11.88
C ASN A 911 45.52 29.80 12.01
N HIS A 912 46.24 29.91 10.88
CA HIS A 912 47.35 30.86 10.65
C HIS A 912 47.92 30.69 9.22
N ALA A 913 47.22 31.23 8.22
CA ALA A 913 47.77 31.61 6.91
C ALA A 913 46.71 32.44 6.16
N SER A 914 47.11 33.45 5.39
CA SER A 914 46.21 34.41 4.76
C SER A 914 46.19 34.31 3.23
N GLN A 915 44.98 34.47 2.67
CA GLN A 915 44.68 34.94 1.30
C GLN A 915 44.93 34.03 0.08
N THR A 916 44.23 34.45 -0.99
CA THR A 916 44.37 34.15 -2.43
C THR A 916 43.91 32.80 -3.03
N ALA A 917 43.01 32.99 -4.01
CA ALA A 917 42.90 32.29 -5.30
C ALA A 917 42.20 30.92 -5.40
N SER A 918 41.42 30.82 -6.46
CA SER A 918 40.65 29.67 -6.91
C SER A 918 41.48 28.67 -7.70
N ALA A 919 41.30 27.37 -7.44
CA ALA A 919 41.24 26.32 -8.47
C ALA A 919 40.71 25.01 -7.90
N SER A 920 40.19 24.15 -8.79
CA SER A 920 39.97 22.73 -8.51
C SER A 920 41.30 21.97 -8.45
N PHE A 921 41.53 21.13 -7.44
CA PHE A 921 42.06 19.75 -7.56
C PHE A 921 42.06 19.04 -6.20
N LEU A 922 41.92 17.71 -6.19
CA LEU A 922 41.98 16.88 -4.98
C LEU A 922 43.44 16.57 -4.60
N PRO A 923 43.95 17.01 -3.43
CA PRO A 923 45.31 16.71 -3.01
C PRO A 923 45.43 15.27 -2.48
N ARG A 924 45.93 14.37 -3.34
CA ARG A 924 46.30 12.97 -3.00
C ARG A 924 47.53 12.94 -2.10
N MET A 925 47.35 13.09 -0.77
CA MET A 925 48.47 13.05 0.18
C MET A 925 48.76 11.66 0.75
N ARG A 926 50.05 11.32 0.77
CA ARG A 926 50.63 10.09 1.35
C ARG A 926 50.49 10.10 2.88
N PHE A 927 50.14 8.96 3.48
CA PHE A 927 50.48 8.66 4.87
C PHE A 927 51.18 7.30 4.98
N MET A 928 52.48 7.31 4.68
CA MET A 928 53.36 6.15 4.79
C MET A 928 54.32 6.37 5.97
N GLN A 929 53.82 6.17 7.20
CA GLN A 929 54.68 6.08 8.39
C GLN A 929 54.08 5.14 9.45
N HIS A 930 53.98 3.86 9.07
CA HIS A 930 53.53 2.79 9.95
C HIS A 930 54.65 2.44 10.97
N ARG A 931 54.80 3.24 12.04
CA ARG A 931 55.85 3.04 13.05
C ARG A 931 55.27 2.98 14.47
N ARG A 932 55.11 1.74 14.97
CA ARG A 932 54.82 1.35 16.36
C ARG A 932 53.64 2.06 17.03
N ALA A 933 52.50 1.37 17.08
CA ALA A 933 51.39 1.68 17.99
C ALA A 933 51.70 1.28 19.45
N THR A 934 52.79 1.80 20.01
CA THR A 934 53.02 1.78 21.47
C THR A 934 52.13 2.82 22.13
N THR A 935 51.33 2.40 23.11
CA THR A 935 50.51 3.24 24.01
C THR A 935 49.66 4.33 23.33
N ALA A 936 48.38 4.04 23.10
CA ALA A 936 47.40 5.13 23.04
C ALA A 936 47.45 5.90 24.37
N PRO A 937 47.56 7.24 24.38
CA PRO A 937 47.94 7.97 25.59
C PRO A 937 46.79 8.03 26.60
N SER A 938 47.10 7.80 27.87
CA SER A 938 46.21 7.90 29.04
C SER A 938 45.69 9.33 29.34
N PHE A 939 45.87 10.25 28.40
CA PHE A 939 45.61 11.69 28.54
C PHE A 939 44.17 12.09 28.17
N THR A 940 43.47 11.29 27.35
CA THR A 940 42.04 11.51 27.06
C THR A 940 41.18 11.22 28.29
N ILE A 941 41.48 10.15 29.03
CA ILE A 941 40.77 9.76 30.26
C ILE A 941 40.89 10.87 31.32
N LYS A 942 42.11 11.34 31.60
CA LYS A 942 42.36 12.44 32.56
C LYS A 942 41.68 13.77 32.21
N LYS A 943 41.14 13.96 30.99
CA LYS A 943 40.34 15.15 30.62
C LYS A 943 38.84 14.87 30.41
N MET A 944 38.40 13.62 30.53
CA MET A 944 36.98 13.28 30.80
C MET A 944 36.64 13.42 32.30
N ALA A 945 37.67 13.40 33.16
CA ALA A 945 37.57 13.51 34.62
C ALA A 945 36.88 14.79 35.13
N ALA A 946 36.75 15.85 34.33
CA ALA A 946 36.14 17.11 34.74
C ALA A 946 34.60 17.08 34.79
N ASP A 947 33.95 16.42 33.80
CA ASP A 947 32.50 16.58 33.56
C ASP A 947 31.69 15.27 33.50
N GLY A 948 32.33 14.09 33.38
CA GLY A 948 31.58 12.87 33.03
C GLY A 948 32.17 11.52 33.48
N ALA A 949 33.15 11.49 34.40
CA ALA A 949 33.83 10.26 34.81
C ALA A 949 32.91 9.15 35.34
N TRP A 950 31.79 9.49 35.97
CA TRP A 950 30.85 8.53 36.55
C TRP A 950 30.00 7.78 35.51
N MET A 951 29.88 8.30 34.28
CA MET A 951 28.93 7.76 33.30
C MET A 951 29.27 6.33 32.86
N PRO A 952 30.53 5.97 32.50
CA PRO A 952 30.87 4.59 32.13
C PRO A 952 30.60 3.59 33.26
N ALA A 953 31.01 3.91 34.49
CA ALA A 953 30.83 3.07 35.67
C ALA A 953 29.35 2.80 35.99
N VAL A 954 28.52 3.85 36.01
CA VAL A 954 27.05 3.69 36.22
C VAL A 954 26.42 2.86 35.10
N GLY A 955 26.83 3.07 33.84
CA GLY A 955 26.39 2.24 32.72
C GLY A 955 26.79 0.77 32.87
N ASN A 956 28.03 0.50 33.30
CA ASN A 956 28.54 -0.86 33.53
C ASN A 956 27.75 -1.56 34.64
N VAL A 957 27.57 -0.92 35.80
CA VAL A 957 26.77 -1.47 36.91
C VAL A 957 25.34 -1.75 36.47
N ALA A 958 24.70 -0.84 35.72
CA ALA A 958 23.36 -1.06 35.17
C ALA A 958 23.31 -2.26 34.20
N THR A 959 24.29 -2.44 33.30
CA THR A 959 24.32 -3.61 32.39
C THR A 959 24.47 -4.94 33.14
N VAL A 960 25.31 -4.98 34.17
CA VAL A 960 25.56 -6.21 34.94
C VAL A 960 24.35 -6.57 35.80
N LEU A 961 23.73 -5.58 36.47
CA LEU A 961 22.48 -5.79 37.22
C LEU A 961 21.34 -6.25 36.30
N CYS A 962 21.15 -5.57 35.16
CA CYS A 962 20.16 -5.97 34.15
C CYS A 962 20.36 -7.42 33.69
N PHE A 963 21.59 -7.78 33.28
CA PHE A 963 21.89 -9.13 32.81
C PHE A 963 21.69 -10.19 33.91
N ALA A 964 22.12 -9.92 35.15
CA ALA A 964 21.92 -10.82 36.28
C ALA A 964 20.43 -11.05 36.60
N ILE A 965 19.63 -9.97 36.67
CA ILE A 965 18.19 -10.09 36.92
C ILE A 965 17.51 -10.84 35.77
N CYS A 966 17.89 -10.58 34.51
CA CYS A 966 17.39 -11.34 33.36
C CYS A 966 17.73 -12.84 33.40
N LEU A 967 18.87 -13.25 33.97
CA LEU A 967 19.17 -14.66 34.18
C LEU A 967 18.27 -15.29 35.27
N VAL A 968 18.02 -14.58 36.38
CA VAL A 968 17.07 -15.03 37.42
C VAL A 968 15.65 -15.17 36.84
N LEU A 969 15.20 -14.18 36.06
CA LEU A 969 13.93 -14.24 35.34
C LEU A 969 13.87 -15.41 34.34
N ASN A 970 14.97 -15.72 33.65
CA ASN A 970 15.01 -16.87 32.74
C ASN A 970 14.81 -18.21 33.45
N VAL A 971 15.40 -18.38 34.65
CA VAL A 971 15.18 -19.56 35.49
C VAL A 971 13.71 -19.63 35.90
N ASN A 972 13.19 -18.58 36.54
CA ASN A 972 11.85 -18.60 37.16
C ASN A 972 10.69 -18.63 36.13
N LEU A 973 10.81 -17.96 34.98
CA LEU A 973 9.73 -17.88 33.99
C LEU A 973 9.76 -18.98 32.92
N THR A 974 10.89 -19.65 32.69
CA THR A 974 11.05 -20.58 31.56
C THR A 974 11.73 -21.91 31.89
N GLY A 975 12.03 -22.18 33.17
CA GLY A 975 12.83 -23.33 33.57
C GLY A 975 14.28 -23.25 33.06
N GLY A 976 14.82 -22.05 32.85
CA GLY A 976 16.19 -21.86 32.36
C GLY A 976 16.37 -22.18 30.86
N SER A 977 15.43 -21.75 30.02
CA SER A 977 15.39 -22.11 28.59
C SER A 977 16.69 -21.83 27.83
N ASN A 978 17.22 -22.89 27.21
CA ASN A 978 18.42 -22.87 26.35
C ASN A 978 18.35 -21.84 25.21
N ARG A 979 17.16 -21.41 24.79
CA ARG A 979 16.98 -20.44 23.69
C ARG A 979 17.16 -18.99 24.16
N ALA A 980 16.89 -18.71 25.44
CA ALA A 980 16.87 -17.34 25.96
C ALA A 980 18.27 -16.69 26.01
N ILE A 981 19.32 -17.45 26.28
CA ILE A 981 20.69 -16.91 26.40
C ILE A 981 21.16 -16.18 25.13
N PHE A 982 20.72 -16.61 23.95
CA PHE A 982 21.03 -15.94 22.68
C PHE A 982 20.37 -14.55 22.55
N PHE A 983 19.27 -14.30 23.27
CA PHE A 983 18.61 -12.99 23.35
C PHE A 983 19.14 -12.14 24.52
N LEU A 984 19.59 -12.78 25.62
CA LEU A 984 20.10 -12.09 26.81
C LEU A 984 21.57 -11.68 26.71
N ALA A 985 22.46 -12.52 26.18
CA ALA A 985 23.88 -12.20 26.09
C ALA A 985 24.21 -10.91 25.29
N PRO A 986 23.46 -10.52 24.22
CA PRO A 986 23.62 -9.24 23.55
C PRO A 986 23.47 -7.99 24.44
N ILE A 987 22.85 -8.08 25.63
CA ILE A 987 22.79 -6.97 26.62
C ILE A 987 24.21 -6.50 26.98
N LEU A 988 25.19 -7.41 27.00
CA LEU A 988 26.59 -7.11 27.33
C LEU A 988 27.30 -6.24 26.26
N LEU A 989 26.73 -6.06 25.06
CA LEU A 989 27.22 -5.11 24.04
C LEU A 989 27.09 -3.63 24.44
N LEU A 990 26.43 -3.37 25.57
CA LEU A 990 26.25 -2.06 26.20
C LEU A 990 27.40 -1.70 27.17
N LEU A 991 28.23 -2.67 27.59
CA LEU A 991 29.40 -2.43 28.45
C LEU A 991 30.31 -1.33 27.87
N ASN A 992 30.80 -0.45 28.73
CA ASN A 992 31.63 0.72 28.41
C ASN A 992 33.09 0.51 28.83
N GLN A 993 33.99 1.17 28.11
CA GLN A 993 35.38 1.32 28.54
C GLN A 993 35.41 2.14 29.82
N ASP A 994 36.12 1.65 30.83
CA ASP A 994 36.12 2.20 32.18
C ASP A 994 37.48 1.88 32.83
N SER A 995 38.07 2.85 33.53
CA SER A 995 39.33 2.65 34.23
C SER A 995 39.18 1.79 35.47
N ASP A 996 38.00 1.79 36.09
CA ASP A 996 37.84 1.39 37.48
C ASP A 996 37.34 -0.05 37.59
N PHE A 997 36.43 -0.48 36.70
CA PHE A 997 35.92 -1.86 36.66
C PHE A 997 36.66 -2.79 35.70
N VAL A 998 37.06 -2.33 34.50
CA VAL A 998 37.65 -3.22 33.47
C VAL A 998 38.75 -2.52 32.68
N ALA A 999 39.85 -2.18 33.35
CA ALA A 999 40.98 -1.40 32.81
C ALA A 999 41.67 -1.94 31.52
N GLY A 1000 41.31 -3.14 31.06
CA GLY A 1000 41.79 -3.73 29.79
C GLY A 1000 40.76 -3.75 28.65
N PHE A 1001 39.52 -3.25 28.84
CA PHE A 1001 38.45 -3.37 27.85
C PHE A 1001 38.35 -2.14 26.94
N GLY A 1002 38.59 -2.33 25.63
CA GLY A 1002 38.47 -1.31 24.59
C GLY A 1002 37.54 -1.74 23.46
N ASP A 1003 37.12 -0.80 22.59
CA ASP A 1003 36.09 -1.02 21.54
C ASP A 1003 36.34 -2.23 20.62
N LYS A 1004 37.60 -2.64 20.45
CA LYS A 1004 37.95 -3.86 19.70
C LYS A 1004 37.34 -5.11 20.33
N HIS A 1005 37.36 -5.22 21.65
CA HIS A 1005 36.94 -6.41 22.39
C HIS A 1005 35.42 -6.49 22.60
N ARG A 1006 34.63 -5.60 21.97
CA ARG A 1006 33.18 -5.42 22.22
C ARG A 1006 32.35 -6.70 22.16
N TYR A 1007 32.69 -7.64 21.27
CA TYR A 1007 31.95 -8.90 21.09
C TYR A 1007 32.36 -10.02 22.06
N PHE A 1008 33.53 -9.91 22.70
CA PHE A 1008 34.10 -10.94 23.58
C PHE A 1008 33.19 -11.30 24.77
N PRO A 1009 32.56 -10.36 25.51
CA PRO A 1009 31.69 -10.71 26.63
C PRO A 1009 30.49 -11.57 26.18
N VAL A 1010 29.93 -11.29 25.00
CA VAL A 1010 28.78 -12.03 24.45
C VAL A 1010 29.17 -13.47 24.12
N THR A 1011 30.27 -13.67 23.40
CA THR A 1011 30.70 -14.99 22.94
C THR A 1011 31.19 -15.86 24.09
N VAL A 1012 31.91 -15.27 25.05
CA VAL A 1012 32.32 -15.93 26.29
C VAL A 1012 31.10 -16.33 27.12
N VAL A 1013 30.16 -15.41 27.40
CA VAL A 1013 29.02 -15.70 28.28
C VAL A 1013 28.05 -16.72 27.68
N ILE A 1014 27.82 -16.73 26.37
CA ILE A 1014 27.05 -17.82 25.72
C ILE A 1014 27.75 -19.17 25.94
N SER A 1015 29.07 -19.26 25.68
CA SER A 1015 29.81 -20.50 25.87
C SER A 1015 29.84 -20.96 27.34
N ALA A 1016 30.09 -20.03 28.28
CA ALA A 1016 30.14 -20.32 29.70
C ALA A 1016 28.78 -20.74 30.27
N TYR A 1017 27.68 -20.09 29.86
CA TYR A 1017 26.32 -20.47 30.24
C TYR A 1017 26.00 -21.90 29.79
N PHE A 1018 26.32 -22.27 28.54
CA PHE A 1018 26.09 -23.64 28.07
C PHE A 1018 26.99 -24.67 28.77
N VAL A 1019 28.24 -24.34 29.08
CA VAL A 1019 29.11 -25.25 29.87
C VAL A 1019 28.55 -25.45 31.28
N LEU A 1020 28.28 -24.37 32.02
CA LEU A 1020 27.75 -24.42 33.40
C LEU A 1020 26.40 -25.15 33.46
N THR A 1021 25.47 -24.83 32.56
CA THR A 1021 24.16 -25.49 32.53
C THR A 1021 24.19 -26.91 31.97
N THR A 1022 25.26 -27.31 31.26
CA THR A 1022 25.48 -28.73 30.89
C THR A 1022 26.03 -29.51 32.08
N ILE A 1023 27.01 -28.96 32.81
CA ILE A 1023 27.53 -29.56 34.05
C ILE A 1023 26.40 -29.72 35.08
N TYR A 1024 25.55 -28.68 35.23
CA TYR A 1024 24.39 -28.74 36.11
C TYR A 1024 23.40 -29.85 35.71
N CYS A 1025 23.03 -29.98 34.44
CA CYS A 1025 22.12 -31.08 34.05
C CYS A 1025 22.77 -32.46 34.17
N ILE A 1026 24.05 -32.65 33.82
CA ILE A 1026 24.73 -33.94 34.04
C ILE A 1026 24.74 -34.29 35.55
N TRP A 1027 24.87 -33.30 36.44
CA TRP A 1027 24.74 -33.50 37.88
C TRP A 1027 23.30 -33.80 38.33
N GLU A 1028 22.31 -33.08 37.78
CA GLU A 1028 20.89 -33.23 38.08
C GLU A 1028 20.33 -34.58 37.60
N ASP A 1029 20.66 -34.99 36.37
CA ASP A 1029 20.32 -36.29 35.77
C ASP A 1029 20.89 -37.45 36.63
N VAL A 1030 22.12 -37.29 37.14
CA VAL A 1030 22.79 -38.27 38.04
C VAL A 1030 22.16 -38.31 39.43
N TRP A 1031 21.68 -37.18 39.97
CA TRP A 1031 21.21 -37.10 41.35
C TRP A 1031 19.69 -37.32 41.53
N GLN A 1032 18.87 -36.85 40.58
CA GLN A 1032 17.40 -36.95 40.66
C GLN A 1032 16.83 -38.20 39.97
N GLY A 1033 17.58 -38.80 39.04
CA GLY A 1033 17.42 -40.21 38.64
C GLY A 1033 16.13 -40.61 37.91
N ASN A 1034 15.20 -39.70 37.56
CA ASN A 1034 14.02 -40.03 36.77
C ASN A 1034 13.38 -38.83 36.05
N SER A 1035 13.32 -38.84 34.71
CA SER A 1035 12.06 -38.69 33.95
C SER A 1035 12.26 -38.74 32.44
N GLY A 1036 11.45 -39.56 31.74
CA GLY A 1036 11.19 -39.42 30.30
C GLY A 1036 11.94 -40.38 29.36
N TRP A 1037 11.24 -41.44 28.91
CA TRP A 1037 11.54 -42.25 27.71
C TRP A 1037 12.88 -43.04 27.70
N GLY A 1038 12.91 -44.20 28.35
CA GLY A 1038 14.04 -45.14 28.20
C GLY A 1038 14.03 -46.45 29.00
N LEU A 1039 12.87 -46.99 29.41
CA LEU A 1039 12.75 -48.05 30.45
C LEU A 1039 13.22 -49.48 30.05
N GLN A 1040 14.27 -49.62 29.22
CA GLN A 1040 14.90 -50.90 28.86
C GLN A 1040 16.45 -50.88 28.85
N ILE A 1041 17.06 -49.74 29.18
CA ILE A 1041 18.47 -49.67 29.60
C ILE A 1041 18.48 -49.03 31.00
N GLY A 1042 19.51 -49.29 31.79
CA GLY A 1042 19.60 -48.85 33.19
C GLY A 1042 19.60 -47.33 33.38
N GLY A 1043 19.64 -46.91 34.65
CA GLY A 1043 19.87 -45.50 35.02
C GLY A 1043 21.22 -44.97 34.51
N PRO A 1044 21.57 -43.70 34.82
CA PRO A 1044 22.74 -43.03 34.24
C PRO A 1044 24.07 -43.71 34.65
N ASP A 1045 24.49 -44.68 33.84
CA ASP A 1045 25.79 -45.34 33.96
C ASP A 1045 26.93 -44.32 34.00
N TRP A 1046 28.06 -44.70 34.60
CA TRP A 1046 29.33 -43.99 34.42
C TRP A 1046 29.65 -43.73 32.93
N ILE A 1047 29.20 -44.61 32.03
CA ILE A 1047 29.30 -44.47 30.57
C ILE A 1047 28.55 -43.22 30.07
N PHE A 1048 27.35 -42.91 30.58
CA PHE A 1048 26.60 -41.71 30.18
C PHE A 1048 27.32 -40.42 30.59
N VAL A 1049 27.82 -40.38 31.83
CA VAL A 1049 28.56 -39.25 32.38
C VAL A 1049 29.88 -39.05 31.63
N VAL A 1050 30.69 -40.10 31.48
CA VAL A 1050 31.97 -40.05 30.78
C VAL A 1050 31.80 -39.70 29.30
N LYS A 1051 30.80 -40.27 28.61
CA LYS A 1051 30.49 -39.96 27.20
C LYS A 1051 30.16 -38.47 27.02
N ASN A 1052 29.17 -37.95 27.76
CA ASN A 1052 28.71 -36.58 27.56
C ASN A 1052 29.75 -35.55 28.08
N LEU A 1053 30.52 -35.87 29.12
CA LEU A 1053 31.62 -35.01 29.59
C LEU A 1053 32.81 -34.99 28.60
N ALA A 1054 33.18 -36.12 28.01
CA ALA A 1054 34.20 -36.16 26.96
C ALA A 1054 33.77 -35.39 25.70
N LEU A 1055 32.51 -35.55 25.27
CA LEU A 1055 31.95 -34.82 24.13
C LEU A 1055 31.80 -33.31 24.41
N LEU A 1056 31.59 -32.91 25.67
CA LEU A 1056 31.64 -31.50 26.09
C LEU A 1056 33.06 -30.93 25.94
N ILE A 1057 34.08 -31.59 26.50
CA ILE A 1057 35.50 -31.20 26.38
C ILE A 1057 35.91 -31.04 24.91
N LEU A 1058 35.44 -31.93 24.04
CA LEU A 1058 35.76 -31.92 22.61
C LEU A 1058 35.34 -30.63 21.88
N THR A 1059 34.33 -29.91 22.38
CA THR A 1059 33.91 -28.61 21.80
C THR A 1059 34.88 -27.47 22.13
N PHE A 1060 35.54 -27.51 23.30
CA PHE A 1060 36.26 -26.37 23.89
C PHE A 1060 37.32 -25.73 22.98
N PRO A 1061 38.14 -26.46 22.19
CA PRO A 1061 39.20 -25.86 21.37
C PRO A 1061 38.67 -24.79 20.40
N SER A 1062 37.49 -25.01 19.81
CA SER A 1062 36.89 -24.05 18.86
C SER A 1062 36.44 -22.76 19.53
N HIS A 1063 35.77 -22.85 20.69
CA HIS A 1063 35.33 -21.71 21.48
C HIS A 1063 36.52 -20.92 22.06
N ILE A 1064 37.56 -21.60 22.52
CA ILE A 1064 38.78 -20.97 23.04
C ILE A 1064 39.54 -20.23 21.93
N LEU A 1065 39.72 -20.84 20.75
CA LEU A 1065 40.40 -20.19 19.62
C LEU A 1065 39.62 -18.98 19.11
N PHE A 1066 38.29 -19.09 19.00
CA PHE A 1066 37.43 -17.99 18.58
C PHE A 1066 37.42 -16.83 19.59
N ASN A 1067 37.22 -17.12 20.89
CA ASN A 1067 37.29 -16.09 21.93
C ASN A 1067 38.68 -15.43 22.00
N ARG A 1068 39.76 -16.20 21.78
CA ARG A 1068 41.13 -15.65 21.65
C ARG A 1068 41.30 -14.77 20.41
N TYR A 1069 40.67 -15.11 19.29
CA TYR A 1069 40.66 -14.30 18.07
C TYR A 1069 39.88 -12.98 18.23
N VAL A 1070 38.69 -13.04 18.83
CA VAL A 1070 37.86 -11.85 19.17
C VAL A 1070 38.55 -10.97 20.22
N TRP A 1071 39.33 -11.55 21.13
CA TRP A 1071 40.18 -10.77 22.04
C TRP A 1071 41.36 -10.12 21.29
N SER A 1072 42.24 -10.90 20.66
CA SER A 1072 43.49 -10.34 20.12
C SER A 1072 43.29 -9.47 18.86
N HIS A 1073 42.25 -9.75 18.07
CA HIS A 1073 42.03 -9.18 16.73
C HIS A 1073 43.24 -9.29 15.77
N THR A 1074 44.21 -10.14 16.08
CA THR A 1074 45.39 -10.41 15.24
C THR A 1074 45.10 -11.53 14.25
N LYS A 1075 45.73 -11.48 13.06
CA LYS A 1075 45.67 -12.58 12.10
C LYS A 1075 46.35 -13.81 12.72
N GLN A 1076 45.55 -14.83 13.06
CA GLN A 1076 46.01 -16.19 13.31
C GLN A 1076 46.23 -16.90 11.95
N SER A 1077 46.94 -18.03 11.93
CA SER A 1077 47.02 -18.86 10.72
C SER A 1077 45.64 -19.43 10.39
N ASP A 1078 45.40 -19.73 9.11
CA ASP A 1078 44.11 -20.29 8.68
C ASP A 1078 43.96 -21.77 9.06
N SER A 1079 45.03 -22.46 9.46
CA SER A 1079 45.03 -23.88 9.89
C SER A 1079 44.15 -24.22 11.12
N PRO A 1080 44.26 -23.55 12.29
CA PRO A 1080 43.47 -23.88 13.48
C PRO A 1080 41.93 -23.98 13.28
N PRO A 1081 41.22 -23.01 12.66
CA PRO A 1081 39.77 -23.12 12.50
C PRO A 1081 39.36 -24.34 11.66
N TRP A 1082 40.11 -24.66 10.58
CA TRP A 1082 39.86 -25.83 9.75
C TRP A 1082 40.06 -27.16 10.50
N ILE A 1083 41.04 -27.24 11.41
CA ILE A 1083 41.27 -28.44 12.24
C ILE A 1083 40.15 -28.63 13.28
N THR A 1084 39.61 -27.54 13.85
CA THR A 1084 38.53 -27.63 14.85
C THR A 1084 37.13 -27.88 14.27
N LEU A 1085 36.92 -27.63 12.98
CA LEU A 1085 35.60 -27.82 12.34
C LEU A 1085 35.11 -29.28 12.39
N PRO A 1086 35.87 -30.31 11.95
CA PRO A 1086 35.44 -31.71 12.09
C PRO A 1086 35.34 -32.17 13.55
N LEU A 1087 36.16 -31.59 14.45
CA LEU A 1087 36.12 -31.88 15.88
C LEU A 1087 34.75 -31.57 16.52
N ASN A 1088 34.07 -30.55 16.01
CA ASN A 1088 32.71 -30.16 16.42
C ASN A 1088 31.59 -31.00 15.77
N LEU A 1089 31.86 -31.85 14.78
CA LEU A 1089 30.83 -32.71 14.18
C LEU A 1089 30.49 -33.90 15.09
N LEU A 1090 31.47 -34.45 15.82
CA LEU A 1090 31.27 -35.58 16.72
C LEU A 1090 30.26 -35.27 17.86
N PRO A 1091 30.33 -34.10 18.54
CA PRO A 1091 29.34 -33.74 19.56
C PRO A 1091 27.95 -33.42 18.99
N ILE A 1092 27.83 -32.99 17.72
CA ILE A 1092 26.53 -32.77 17.08
C ILE A 1092 25.82 -34.11 16.83
N ALA A 1093 26.56 -35.13 16.39
CA ALA A 1093 26.02 -36.45 16.08
C ALA A 1093 25.77 -37.32 17.33
N CYS A 1094 26.76 -37.43 18.23
CA CYS A 1094 26.83 -38.54 19.20
C CYS A 1094 26.40 -38.20 20.65
N THR A 1095 26.04 -36.95 20.95
CA THR A 1095 25.58 -36.56 22.29
C THR A 1095 24.10 -36.87 22.49
N ASP A 1096 23.71 -37.11 23.73
CA ASP A 1096 22.29 -37.18 24.12
C ASP A 1096 21.80 -35.78 24.50
N VAL A 1097 22.65 -35.03 25.23
CA VAL A 1097 22.33 -33.72 25.81
C VAL A 1097 22.27 -32.62 24.73
N LEU A 1098 21.07 -32.09 24.51
CA LEU A 1098 20.79 -31.05 23.50
C LEU A 1098 21.64 -29.77 23.65
N LYS A 1099 22.06 -29.42 24.87
CA LYS A 1099 22.99 -28.29 25.13
C LYS A 1099 24.33 -28.47 24.42
N ILE A 1100 24.87 -29.69 24.36
CA ILE A 1100 26.16 -29.97 23.71
C ILE A 1100 26.02 -29.94 22.18
N LYS A 1101 24.89 -30.38 21.61
CA LYS A 1101 24.60 -30.21 20.17
C LYS A 1101 24.61 -28.74 19.74
N ILE A 1102 23.97 -27.87 20.54
CA ILE A 1102 24.00 -26.43 20.31
C ILE A 1102 25.45 -25.89 20.40
N LEU A 1103 26.22 -26.31 21.40
CA LEU A 1103 27.60 -25.87 21.60
C LEU A 1103 28.54 -26.30 20.45
N GLY A 1104 28.33 -27.50 19.89
CA GLY A 1104 29.03 -27.99 18.70
C GLY A 1104 28.67 -27.21 17.43
N ILE A 1105 27.37 -26.97 17.17
CA ILE A 1105 26.90 -26.15 16.05
C ILE A 1105 27.51 -24.72 16.15
N LEU A 1106 27.50 -24.13 17.36
CA LEU A 1106 28.08 -22.81 17.58
C LEU A 1106 29.59 -22.79 17.32
N GLY A 1107 30.31 -23.87 17.65
CA GLY A 1107 31.73 -24.04 17.33
C GLY A 1107 32.02 -24.11 15.82
N VAL A 1108 31.13 -24.70 15.01
CA VAL A 1108 31.23 -24.68 13.53
C VAL A 1108 30.94 -23.29 12.97
N ILE A 1109 29.95 -22.57 13.53
CA ILE A 1109 29.65 -21.17 13.15
C ILE A 1109 30.85 -20.27 13.48
N TYR A 1110 31.48 -20.45 14.64
CA TYR A 1110 32.63 -19.68 15.10
C TYR A 1110 33.87 -19.87 14.21
N SER A 1111 34.23 -21.11 13.84
CA SER A 1111 35.38 -21.35 12.95
C SER A 1111 35.15 -20.81 11.53
N LEU A 1112 33.92 -20.94 11.00
CA LEU A 1112 33.53 -20.41 9.70
C LEU A 1112 33.51 -18.86 9.70
N ALA A 1113 32.98 -18.24 10.75
CA ALA A 1113 32.99 -16.78 10.92
C ALA A 1113 34.42 -16.22 11.02
N GLN A 1114 35.30 -16.87 11.79
CA GLN A 1114 36.71 -16.49 11.88
C GLN A 1114 37.40 -16.51 10.50
N TYR A 1115 37.15 -17.55 9.69
CA TYR A 1115 37.68 -17.65 8.33
C TYR A 1115 37.12 -16.59 7.36
N LEU A 1116 35.81 -16.30 7.41
CA LEU A 1116 35.22 -15.26 6.56
C LEU A 1116 35.76 -13.86 6.92
N ILE A 1117 35.91 -13.56 8.21
CA ILE A 1117 36.42 -12.26 8.67
C ILE A 1117 37.92 -12.11 8.35
N SER A 1118 38.74 -13.15 8.55
CA SER A 1118 40.16 -13.11 8.17
C SER A 1118 40.34 -12.88 6.67
N ARG A 1119 39.53 -13.56 5.84
CA ARG A 1119 39.52 -13.41 4.39
C ARG A 1119 39.01 -12.03 3.93
N GLN A 1120 37.99 -11.46 4.58
CA GLN A 1120 37.53 -10.11 4.29
C GLN A 1120 38.61 -9.07 4.65
N GLN A 1121 39.25 -9.20 5.81
CA GLN A 1121 40.37 -8.33 6.20
C GLN A 1121 41.53 -8.39 5.20
N TYR A 1122 41.87 -9.60 4.71
CA TYR A 1122 42.89 -9.79 3.67
C TYR A 1122 42.51 -9.10 2.34
N ILE A 1123 41.28 -9.27 1.85
CA ILE A 1123 40.79 -8.62 0.63
C ILE A 1123 40.72 -7.09 0.78
N SER A 1124 40.36 -6.59 1.97
CA SER A 1124 40.35 -5.15 2.27
C SER A 1124 41.76 -4.57 2.37
N GLY A 1125 42.73 -5.33 2.89
CA GLY A 1125 44.16 -4.97 2.88
C GLY A 1125 44.74 -4.93 1.46
N LEU A 1126 44.39 -5.91 0.62
CA LEU A 1126 44.74 -5.95 -0.82
C LEU A 1126 44.09 -4.84 -1.67
N LYS A 1127 43.17 -4.04 -1.11
CA LYS A 1127 42.64 -2.82 -1.73
C LYS A 1127 43.32 -1.54 -1.21
N TYR A 1128 44.25 -1.67 -0.26
CA TYR A 1128 45.01 -0.60 0.38
C TYR A 1128 46.51 -0.65 0.06
N ILE A 1129 46.97 -1.77 -0.53
CA ILE A 1129 48.27 -1.97 -1.17
C ILE A 1129 48.12 -1.58 -2.65
#